data_AF-A0A4S2RF24-F1
#
_entry.id   AF-A0A4S2RF24-F1
#
_cell.length_a   1.000
_cell.length_b   1.000
_cell.length_c   1.000
_cell.angle_alpha   90.00
_cell.angle_beta   90.00
_cell.angle_gamma   90.00
#
_symmetry.space_group_name_H-M   'P 1'
#
loop_
_entity.id
_entity.type
_entity.pdbx_description
1 polymer ?
#
loop_
_entity_poly.entity_id
_entity_poly.type
_entity_poly.pdbx_seq_one_letter_code
_entity_poly.pdbx_strand_id
1 'polypeptide(L)'
;MTEQERVTVNDPRGPVNNGEGHQYVFYGAGPDWLRRKGVESLRIVREDRVRLADRFAPPGGYRAAAERLEKPGSVVLLDAPPGSGRRAAAIMLLHELGEDGGTDEVEARFEELPATDTDEDAPVPGESDRFLLDLSGITDEDAYAKARHRLAVSRSRVQRAGAHMVVVLPSGMGHAHAPDLEPDTVKLRRPRGVAVITRHLRVARMDFRPSDLRSAGLQHLCDRSPMRELARLAGLVRDARDSGRFGADFAGWLDQAMHAVTDRADEVGRQVGDVRTAPERALLLAAAVFEGARADTVYEAWHGLMRAVRHEEETTTELARTDFGERLADLEIERDAEGRLHFRPLAYAEAVRTYFWANFPGLRDDLRDWIAQATGFGGLTIDDRLNVVIRFGEQSLTVGRPDHLFDLVVRWADGVTGAACDPRAVAALELGLSHERLGGWFRRRMYECARSGSLSDGLVRVLTAACRQNLAATYPDQALVRLHYLAARQGEAAREAREALLDLGSSDPELYRLLIGRLRNRTCGERRGATAHLQLLTELLGSDWAPDPPPWPELFRGWETVFSGPPTDRWAPLVTSWLTSVAQDGTRDMALGVMVGATHGRATALHRLYAIACDWAAARRDPPRAAVADRFWRHIDQAPVARTERSEPTRRTGGAEPPTTEEER
;
A
#
# COMPACT_ATOMS: atom_id res chain seq x y z
N MET A 1 63.05 -18.67 1.38
CA MET A 1 62.19 -17.62 1.97
C MET A 1 60.83 -17.71 1.30
N THR A 2 59.89 -18.38 1.95
CA THR A 2 58.47 -18.40 1.60
C THR A 2 57.74 -18.21 2.92
N GLU A 3 57.15 -17.04 3.11
CA GLU A 3 56.37 -16.71 4.30
C GLU A 3 55.18 -17.66 4.41
N GLN A 4 55.14 -18.43 5.49
CA GLN A 4 53.95 -19.13 5.94
C GLN A 4 53.00 -18.09 6.53
N GLU A 5 51.90 -17.80 5.82
CA GLU A 5 50.77 -17.07 6.38
C GLU A 5 50.16 -17.91 7.53
N ARG A 6 50.45 -17.50 8.77
CA ARG A 6 49.73 -17.97 9.96
C ARG A 6 48.41 -17.21 10.06
N VAL A 7 47.30 -17.91 9.88
CA VAL A 7 45.96 -17.41 10.23
C VAL A 7 45.74 -17.62 11.73
N THR A 8 45.62 -16.54 12.50
CA THR A 8 45.14 -16.58 13.89
C THR A 8 43.64 -16.35 13.94
N VAL A 9 42.91 -17.27 14.57
CA VAL A 9 41.45 -17.23 14.79
C VAL A 9 41.17 -16.54 16.12
N ASN A 10 40.45 -15.41 16.11
CA ASN A 10 40.15 -14.60 17.30
C ASN A 10 38.69 -14.68 17.78
N ASP A 11 37.85 -15.58 17.22
CA ASP A 11 36.45 -15.75 17.64
C ASP A 11 36.06 -17.26 17.67
N PRO A 12 35.67 -17.81 18.83
CA PRO A 12 35.40 -19.25 19.00
C PRO A 12 34.02 -19.73 18.50
N ARG A 13 33.25 -18.93 17.72
CA ARG A 13 31.87 -19.28 17.31
C ARG A 13 31.63 -19.53 15.82
N GLY A 14 32.68 -19.52 14.99
CA GLY A 14 32.57 -19.91 13.56
C GLY A 14 32.58 -21.43 13.36
N PRO A 15 31.93 -21.98 12.30
CA PRO A 15 32.02 -23.40 11.99
C PRO A 15 33.41 -23.75 11.47
N VAL A 16 34.20 -24.47 12.27
CA VAL A 16 35.56 -24.92 11.93
C VAL A 16 35.53 -26.39 11.50
N ASN A 17 36.07 -26.73 10.33
CA ASN A 17 36.29 -28.11 9.90
C ASN A 17 37.71 -28.57 10.30
N ASN A 18 37.80 -29.64 11.09
CA ASN A 18 39.07 -30.19 11.60
C ASN A 18 39.46 -31.52 10.91
N GLY A 19 38.83 -31.90 9.80
CA GLY A 19 39.13 -33.12 9.04
C GLY A 19 39.83 -32.86 7.71
N GLU A 20 40.44 -33.90 7.13
CA GLU A 20 40.99 -33.86 5.77
C GLU A 20 39.85 -33.98 4.75
N GLY A 21 39.28 -32.83 4.37
CA GLY A 21 38.26 -32.71 3.34
C GLY A 21 37.89 -31.24 3.11
N HIS A 22 37.50 -30.88 1.89
CA HIS A 22 37.11 -29.52 1.57
C HIS A 22 35.83 -29.12 2.33
N GLN A 23 35.91 -28.04 3.11
CA GLN A 23 34.73 -27.42 3.69
C GLN A 23 34.05 -26.56 2.62
N TYR A 24 32.93 -27.03 2.08
CA TYR A 24 32.07 -26.22 1.22
C TYR A 24 31.19 -25.32 2.10
N VAL A 25 31.67 -24.12 2.41
CA VAL A 25 30.84 -23.07 3.02
C VAL A 25 30.03 -22.41 1.92
N PHE A 26 28.79 -22.82 1.75
CA PHE A 26 27.85 -22.11 0.90
C PHE A 26 27.45 -20.80 1.58
N TYR A 27 28.18 -19.72 1.31
CA TYR A 27 27.60 -18.38 1.38
C TYR A 27 26.57 -18.32 0.26
N GLY A 28 25.31 -18.61 0.58
CA GLY A 28 24.21 -18.41 -0.34
C GLY A 28 24.18 -16.95 -0.79
N ALA A 29 24.67 -16.69 -2.00
CA ALA A 29 24.39 -15.45 -2.70
C ALA A 29 22.92 -15.48 -3.15
N GLY A 30 22.04 -15.12 -2.22
CA GLY A 30 20.62 -14.87 -2.45
C GLY A 30 19.92 -14.51 -1.12
N PRO A 31 19.01 -13.53 -1.05
CA PRO A 31 18.71 -12.40 -1.92
C PRO A 31 19.14 -11.09 -1.23
N ASP A 32 20.34 -10.58 -1.55
CA ASP A 32 20.83 -9.30 -0.98
C ASP A 32 20.02 -8.06 -1.43
N TRP A 33 19.12 -8.22 -2.40
CA TRP A 33 18.21 -7.15 -2.83
C TRP A 33 16.90 -7.08 -2.01
N LEU A 34 16.54 -8.13 -1.25
CA LEU A 34 15.39 -8.13 -0.32
C LEU A 34 15.73 -7.47 1.04
N ARG A 35 17.01 -7.17 1.29
CA ARG A 35 17.52 -6.55 2.54
C ARG A 35 17.50 -5.02 2.53
N ARG A 36 17.07 -4.38 1.44
CA ARG A 36 16.83 -2.92 1.38
C ARG A 36 15.42 -2.59 1.87
N LYS A 37 15.15 -2.76 3.17
CA LYS A 37 13.82 -2.47 3.74
C LYS A 37 13.72 -1.04 4.25
N GLY A 38 13.33 -0.14 3.35
CA GLY A 38 12.70 1.14 3.70
C GLY A 38 11.19 0.94 3.73
N VAL A 39 10.59 0.95 4.92
CA VAL A 39 9.13 0.99 5.05
C VAL A 39 8.69 2.42 4.78
N GLU A 40 8.40 2.84 3.56
CA GLU A 40 8.01 4.24 3.27
C GLU A 40 6.85 4.77 4.14
N SER A 41 6.60 6.08 4.14
CA SER A 41 5.75 6.70 5.16
C SER A 41 4.24 6.38 5.01
N LEU A 42 3.60 5.83 6.05
CA LEU A 42 2.26 5.23 6.05
C LEU A 42 1.27 6.02 6.93
N ARG A 43 0.21 6.58 6.37
CA ARG A 43 -0.97 7.00 7.12
C ARG A 43 -1.73 5.78 7.66
N ILE A 44 -1.86 5.69 8.98
CA ILE A 44 -2.70 4.66 9.59
C ILE A 44 -4.14 5.18 9.63
N VAL A 45 -5.03 4.54 8.86
CA VAL A 45 -6.43 4.99 8.68
C VAL A 45 -7.15 5.08 10.03
N ARG A 46 -8.03 6.08 10.21
CA ARG A 46 -8.82 6.25 11.44
C ARG A 46 -9.62 4.99 11.79
N GLU A 47 -10.26 4.38 10.81
CA GLU A 47 -11.05 3.17 11.04
C GLU A 47 -10.21 2.02 11.60
N ASP A 48 -8.99 1.82 11.09
CA ASP A 48 -8.08 0.80 11.61
C ASP A 48 -7.63 1.11 13.04
N ARG A 49 -7.41 2.39 13.37
CA ARG A 49 -7.09 2.83 14.73
C ARG A 49 -8.24 2.55 15.68
N VAL A 50 -9.47 2.91 15.31
CA VAL A 50 -10.68 2.64 16.12
C VAL A 50 -10.90 1.14 16.29
N ARG A 51 -10.80 0.35 15.21
CA ARG A 51 -10.91 -1.12 15.26
C ARG A 51 -9.83 -1.75 16.14
N LEU A 52 -8.61 -1.20 16.13
CA LEU A 52 -7.53 -1.65 17.01
C LEU A 52 -7.81 -1.26 18.47
N ALA A 53 -8.29 -0.02 18.72
CA ALA A 53 -8.66 0.45 20.05
C ALA A 53 -9.69 -0.46 20.70
N ASP A 54 -10.71 -0.90 19.96
CA ASP A 54 -11.71 -1.85 20.45
C ASP A 54 -11.13 -3.19 20.91
N ARG A 55 -9.98 -3.62 20.33
CA ARG A 55 -9.35 -4.94 20.57
C ARG A 55 -8.10 -4.86 21.45
N PHE A 56 -7.57 -3.67 21.69
CA PHE A 56 -6.26 -3.47 22.30
C PHE A 56 -6.23 -3.79 23.80
N ALA A 57 -5.28 -4.60 24.25
CA ALA A 57 -5.01 -4.79 25.67
C ALA A 57 -3.70 -4.08 26.06
N PRO A 58 -3.73 -3.07 26.96
CA PRO A 58 -2.55 -2.28 27.26
C PRO A 58 -1.46 -3.15 27.92
N PRO A 59 -0.22 -3.13 27.40
CA PRO A 59 0.92 -3.82 28.02
C PRO A 59 1.34 -3.18 29.34
N GLY A 60 2.09 -3.92 30.16
CA GLY A 60 2.77 -3.32 31.31
C GLY A 60 3.80 -2.29 30.85
N GLY A 61 3.83 -1.10 31.47
CA GLY A 61 4.66 0.03 31.04
C GLY A 61 3.98 0.99 30.08
N TYR A 62 2.79 0.65 29.56
CA TYR A 62 2.03 1.49 28.62
C TYR A 62 1.69 2.88 29.17
N ARG A 63 1.15 2.95 30.38
CA ARG A 63 0.82 4.23 31.04
C ARG A 63 2.04 5.16 31.18
N ALA A 64 3.20 4.62 31.52
CA ALA A 64 4.43 5.39 31.64
C ALA A 64 4.98 5.86 30.28
N ALA A 65 4.59 5.21 29.18
CA ALA A 65 4.85 5.69 27.83
C ALA A 65 3.87 6.82 27.45
N ALA A 66 2.59 6.68 27.80
CA ALA A 66 1.57 7.70 27.56
C ALA A 66 1.90 9.02 28.29
N GLU A 67 2.20 8.96 29.58
CA GLU A 67 2.58 10.13 30.40
C GLU A 67 3.83 10.86 29.86
N ARG A 68 4.74 10.15 29.18
CA ARG A 68 5.91 10.76 28.53
C ARG A 68 5.58 11.44 27.20
N LEU A 69 4.51 11.00 26.54
CA LEU A 69 4.08 11.49 25.23
C LEU A 69 3.16 12.72 25.33
N GLU A 70 2.64 13.05 26.52
CA GLU A 70 1.74 14.20 26.73
C GLU A 70 2.37 15.56 26.40
N LYS A 71 3.70 15.69 26.52
CA LYS A 71 4.38 16.98 26.29
C LYS A 71 4.53 17.27 24.78
N PRO A 72 4.27 18.49 24.29
CA PRO A 72 4.58 18.87 22.92
C PRO A 72 6.04 18.62 22.56
N GLY A 73 6.30 18.11 21.36
CA GLY A 73 7.66 17.76 20.90
C GLY A 73 8.21 16.47 21.50
N SER A 74 7.41 15.70 22.24
CA SER A 74 7.87 14.48 22.91
C SER A 74 8.13 13.34 21.93
N VAL A 75 9.15 12.55 22.27
CA VAL A 75 9.53 11.35 21.53
C VAL A 75 9.67 10.20 22.52
N VAL A 76 8.98 9.08 22.28
CA VAL A 76 9.00 7.90 23.15
C VAL A 76 9.51 6.69 22.39
N LEU A 77 10.51 6.00 22.93
CA LEU A 77 11.10 4.80 22.35
C LEU A 77 10.59 3.57 23.11
N LEU A 78 10.02 2.60 22.42
CA LEU A 78 9.45 1.39 22.99
C LEU A 78 10.41 0.22 22.80
N ASP A 79 10.94 -0.29 23.92
CA ASP A 79 11.72 -1.54 23.96
C ASP A 79 10.82 -2.69 24.44
N ALA A 80 10.64 -3.70 23.60
CA ALA A 80 9.84 -4.86 23.94
C ALA A 80 10.22 -6.12 23.13
N PRO A 81 10.11 -7.32 23.72
CA PRO A 81 10.31 -8.58 23.00
C PRO A 81 9.37 -8.73 21.79
N PRO A 82 9.79 -9.47 20.74
CA PRO A 82 8.91 -9.81 19.62
C PRO A 82 7.64 -10.53 20.08
N GLY A 83 6.52 -10.27 19.41
CA GLY A 83 5.24 -10.90 19.73
C GLY A 83 4.49 -10.30 20.93
N SER A 84 5.02 -9.27 21.57
CA SER A 84 4.39 -8.56 22.71
C SER A 84 3.25 -7.60 22.32
N GLY A 85 3.06 -7.31 21.02
CA GLY A 85 2.11 -6.28 20.57
C GLY A 85 2.69 -4.86 20.57
N ARG A 86 4.03 -4.71 20.64
CA ARG A 86 4.73 -3.41 20.66
C ARG A 86 4.31 -2.40 19.58
N ARG A 87 4.07 -2.86 18.34
CA ARG A 87 3.59 -1.99 17.25
C ARG A 87 2.17 -1.50 17.53
N ALA A 88 1.27 -2.40 17.95
CA ALA A 88 -0.08 -2.03 18.34
C ALA A 88 -0.08 -1.02 19.51
N ALA A 89 0.78 -1.22 20.50
CA ALA A 89 0.94 -0.27 21.60
C ALA A 89 1.42 1.11 21.11
N ALA A 90 2.35 1.16 20.17
CA ALA A 90 2.81 2.42 19.58
C ALA A 90 1.69 3.17 18.86
N ILE A 91 0.86 2.45 18.09
CA ILE A 91 -0.29 3.03 17.38
C ILE A 91 -1.31 3.59 18.38
N MET A 92 -1.60 2.86 19.46
CA MET A 92 -2.59 3.26 20.46
C MET A 92 -2.15 4.47 21.29
N LEU A 93 -0.86 4.57 21.63
CA LEU A 93 -0.31 5.75 22.33
C LEU A 93 -0.57 7.04 21.53
N LEU A 94 -0.31 7.00 20.22
CA LEU A 94 -0.53 8.15 19.33
C LEU A 94 -2.02 8.38 19.03
N HIS A 95 -2.84 7.31 19.07
CA HIS A 95 -4.28 7.41 18.83
C HIS A 95 -4.98 8.10 20.00
N GLU A 96 -4.73 7.64 21.24
CA GLU A 96 -5.32 8.17 22.47
C GLU A 96 -4.95 9.65 22.68
N LEU A 97 -3.71 10.04 22.35
CA LEU A 97 -3.25 11.43 22.46
C LEU A 97 -4.11 12.43 21.69
N GLY A 98 -4.73 12.03 20.58
CA GLY A 98 -5.56 12.92 19.77
C GLY A 98 -7.06 12.77 19.95
N GLU A 99 -7.54 11.94 20.88
CA GLU A 99 -8.96 11.93 21.26
C GLU A 99 -9.27 12.98 22.36
N ASP A 100 -8.25 13.45 23.09
CA ASP A 100 -8.39 14.43 24.16
C ASP A 100 -8.40 15.91 23.66
N GLY A 101 -8.09 16.14 22.37
CA GLY A 101 -8.22 17.45 21.71
C GLY A 101 -9.61 17.62 21.11
N GLY A 102 -10.35 18.65 21.55
CA GLY A 102 -11.78 18.84 21.26
C GLY A 102 -12.22 18.75 19.78
N THR A 103 -13.51 18.50 19.62
CA THR A 103 -14.26 18.09 18.41
C THR A 103 -14.20 18.99 17.15
N ASP A 104 -13.36 20.03 17.10
CA ASP A 104 -13.36 21.00 15.98
C ASP A 104 -11.98 21.25 15.31
N GLU A 105 -10.91 20.56 15.71
CA GLU A 105 -9.62 20.68 15.00
C GLU A 105 -9.52 19.67 13.84
N VAL A 106 -9.06 20.17 12.68
CA VAL A 106 -8.69 19.36 11.50
C VAL A 106 -7.89 18.15 11.97
N GLU A 107 -8.37 16.94 11.66
CA GLU A 107 -7.81 15.69 12.20
C GLU A 107 -6.29 15.65 11.99
N ALA A 108 -5.54 15.84 13.06
CA ALA A 108 -4.09 16.01 12.97
C ALA A 108 -3.43 14.77 12.36
N ARG A 109 -2.45 14.99 11.49
CA ARG A 109 -1.79 13.96 10.66
C ARG A 109 -1.27 12.82 11.53
N PHE A 110 -1.56 11.58 11.15
CA PHE A 110 -1.01 10.38 11.78
C PHE A 110 -0.27 9.56 10.73
N GLU A 111 1.05 9.43 10.85
CA GLU A 111 1.90 8.81 9.82
C GLU A 111 3.02 7.94 10.43
N GLU A 112 3.22 6.74 9.93
CA GLU A 112 4.38 5.91 10.23
C GLU A 112 5.53 6.28 9.28
N LEU A 113 6.65 6.75 9.82
CA LEU A 113 7.84 7.15 9.09
C LEU A 113 8.71 5.95 8.68
N PRO A 114 9.53 6.10 7.63
CA PRO A 114 10.37 5.01 7.16
C PRO A 114 11.57 4.66 8.00
N ALA A 115 11.82 3.36 8.13
CA ALA A 115 12.97 2.80 8.83
C ALA A 115 14.31 3.06 8.12
N THR A 116 14.34 3.19 6.79
CA THR A 116 15.57 3.47 6.00
C THR A 116 15.31 4.47 4.86
N ASP A 117 16.37 5.08 4.34
CA ASP A 117 16.30 6.17 3.35
C ASP A 117 15.62 5.77 2.04
N THR A 118 14.60 6.53 1.66
CA THR A 118 14.09 6.56 0.28
C THR A 118 13.35 7.82 -0.14
N ASP A 119 13.27 8.91 0.65
CA ASP A 119 12.67 10.15 0.13
C ASP A 119 13.33 11.43 0.66
N GLU A 120 13.68 12.32 -0.29
CA GLU A 120 14.18 13.69 -0.04
C GLU A 120 13.05 14.66 0.34
N ASP A 121 11.78 14.28 0.10
CA ASP A 121 10.60 15.15 0.28
C ASP A 121 9.71 14.71 1.46
N ALA A 122 10.30 14.35 2.61
CA ALA A 122 9.51 14.13 3.82
C ALA A 122 8.85 15.47 4.26
N PRO A 123 7.52 15.53 4.40
CA PRO A 123 6.81 16.75 4.72
C PRO A 123 7.28 17.35 6.07
N VAL A 124 7.19 18.67 6.16
CA VAL A 124 7.55 19.40 7.38
C VAL A 124 6.47 19.13 8.44
N PRO A 125 6.82 18.61 9.62
CA PRO A 125 5.85 18.34 10.67
C PRO A 125 5.11 19.60 11.13
N GLY A 126 3.79 19.52 11.28
CA GLY A 126 2.96 20.48 12.00
C GLY A 126 2.93 20.22 13.51
N GLU A 127 2.39 21.17 14.29
CA GLU A 127 2.42 21.16 15.77
C GLU A 127 1.63 20.00 16.39
N SER A 128 0.58 19.52 15.73
CA SER A 128 -0.27 18.41 16.21
C SER A 128 0.01 17.08 15.50
N ASP A 129 1.02 17.02 14.63
CA ASP A 129 1.31 15.82 13.84
C ASP A 129 1.85 14.68 14.72
N ARG A 130 1.49 13.45 14.35
CA ARG A 130 1.75 12.24 15.11
C ARG A 130 2.49 11.23 14.25
N PHE A 131 3.69 10.85 14.67
CA PHE A 131 4.57 9.99 13.89
C PHE A 131 4.89 8.66 14.58
N LEU A 132 4.81 7.55 13.84
CA LEU A 132 5.28 6.23 14.28
C LEU A 132 6.58 5.88 13.54
N LEU A 133 7.65 5.45 14.19
CA LEU A 133 8.83 4.91 13.50
C LEU A 133 9.05 3.46 13.92
N ASP A 134 8.68 2.50 13.08
CA ASP A 134 8.88 1.07 13.39
C ASP A 134 10.24 0.57 12.89
N LEU A 135 11.20 0.44 13.82
CA LEU A 135 12.52 -0.14 13.56
C LEU A 135 12.57 -1.63 13.91
N SER A 136 11.45 -2.23 14.29
CA SER A 136 11.42 -3.55 14.92
C SER A 136 11.62 -4.71 13.95
N GLY A 137 11.60 -4.42 12.64
CA GLY A 137 11.98 -5.34 11.57
C GLY A 137 13.49 -5.36 11.25
N ILE A 138 14.29 -4.49 11.86
CA ILE A 138 15.75 -4.47 11.67
C ILE A 138 16.38 -5.54 12.55
N THR A 139 17.11 -6.47 11.92
CA THR A 139 17.81 -7.56 12.58
C THR A 139 19.33 -7.47 12.45
N ASP A 140 19.83 -6.51 11.68
CA ASP A 140 21.23 -6.32 11.33
C ASP A 140 21.76 -5.01 11.92
N GLU A 141 22.99 -5.02 12.45
CA GLU A 141 23.57 -3.87 13.15
C GLU A 141 23.92 -2.72 12.20
N ASP A 142 24.40 -2.99 10.99
CA ASP A 142 24.71 -1.96 10.00
C ASP A 142 23.45 -1.23 9.52
N ALA A 143 22.37 -1.98 9.30
CA ALA A 143 21.06 -1.42 9.01
C ALA A 143 20.53 -0.56 10.19
N TYR A 144 20.77 -1.00 11.43
CA TYR A 144 20.37 -0.25 12.62
C TYR A 144 21.17 1.05 12.78
N ALA A 145 22.48 1.03 12.49
CA ALA A 145 23.32 2.22 12.53
C ALA A 145 22.82 3.32 11.57
N LYS A 146 22.38 2.94 10.37
CA LYS A 146 21.76 3.88 9.40
C LYS A 146 20.43 4.41 9.92
N ALA A 147 19.57 3.55 10.45
CA ALA A 147 18.29 3.95 11.03
C ALA A 147 18.45 4.91 12.23
N ARG A 148 19.52 4.77 13.03
CA ARG A 148 19.83 5.67 14.15
C ARG A 148 20.09 7.11 13.71
N HIS A 149 20.78 7.32 12.59
CA HIS A 149 20.99 8.67 12.06
C HIS A 149 19.66 9.35 11.73
N ARG A 150 18.75 8.62 11.08
CA ARG A 150 17.41 9.12 10.77
C ARG A 150 16.57 9.39 12.02
N LEU A 151 16.60 8.49 13.00
CA LEU A 151 15.93 8.70 14.28
C LEU A 151 16.36 10.04 14.89
N ALA A 152 17.65 10.38 14.86
CA ALA A 152 18.13 11.66 15.35
C ALA A 152 17.60 12.86 14.54
N VAL A 153 17.57 12.77 13.21
CA VAL A 153 17.03 13.81 12.32
C VAL A 153 15.52 14.01 12.55
N SER A 154 14.74 12.92 12.55
CA SER A 154 13.30 12.94 12.78
C SER A 154 12.95 13.47 14.17
N ARG A 155 13.67 13.03 15.22
CA ARG A 155 13.51 13.53 16.59
C ARG A 155 13.71 15.05 16.64
N SER A 156 14.76 15.56 16.00
CA SER A 156 15.00 17.02 15.96
C SER A 156 13.90 17.78 15.23
N ARG A 157 13.34 17.24 14.15
CA ARG A 157 12.23 17.87 13.41
C ARG A 157 10.94 17.89 14.23
N VAL A 158 10.60 16.76 14.85
CA VAL A 158 9.40 16.60 15.70
C VAL A 158 9.46 17.53 16.91
N GLN A 159 10.60 17.56 17.61
CA GLN A 159 10.82 18.46 18.75
C GLN A 159 10.69 19.94 18.38
N ARG A 160 11.21 20.35 17.22
CA ARG A 160 11.12 21.73 16.74
C ARG A 160 9.72 22.13 16.32
N ALA A 161 8.94 21.20 15.78
CA ALA A 161 7.59 21.45 15.33
C ALA A 161 6.55 21.42 16.45
N GLY A 162 6.85 20.77 17.58
CA GLY A 162 5.86 20.50 18.64
C GLY A 162 5.09 19.18 18.44
N ALA A 163 5.33 18.49 17.33
CA ALA A 163 4.76 17.19 17.00
C ALA A 163 5.10 16.08 18.01
N HIS A 164 4.43 14.93 17.89
CA HIS A 164 4.66 13.76 18.73
C HIS A 164 5.21 12.57 17.93
N MET A 165 6.12 11.79 18.52
CA MET A 165 6.66 10.59 17.85
C MET A 165 6.81 9.40 18.79
N VAL A 166 6.38 8.22 18.35
CA VAL A 166 6.65 6.95 19.02
C VAL A 166 7.52 6.08 18.13
N VAL A 167 8.57 5.48 18.69
CA VAL A 167 9.55 4.66 17.97
C VAL A 167 9.52 3.25 18.52
N VAL A 168 9.39 2.23 17.68
CA VAL A 168 9.48 0.82 18.11
C VAL A 168 10.89 0.31 17.85
N LEU A 169 11.61 -0.04 18.91
CA LEU A 169 13.00 -0.47 18.82
C LEU A 169 13.14 -1.93 18.36
N PRO A 170 14.27 -2.28 17.69
CA PRO A 170 14.62 -3.66 17.42
C PRO A 170 14.95 -4.40 18.71
N SER A 171 14.48 -5.64 18.82
CA SER A 171 14.72 -6.45 20.01
C SER A 171 16.12 -7.04 20.01
N GLY A 172 16.76 -7.09 21.19
CA GLY A 172 18.07 -7.73 21.36
C GLY A 172 19.26 -6.87 20.92
N MET A 173 19.02 -5.61 20.54
CA MET A 173 20.06 -4.64 20.19
C MET A 173 20.31 -3.62 21.32
N GLY A 174 20.03 -4.02 22.57
CA GLY A 174 20.16 -3.18 23.76
C GLY A 174 21.53 -2.52 23.90
N HIS A 175 22.59 -3.26 23.54
CA HIS A 175 23.98 -2.80 23.56
C HIS A 175 24.32 -1.79 22.47
N ALA A 176 23.55 -1.76 21.38
CA ALA A 176 23.75 -0.85 20.25
C ALA A 176 22.93 0.45 20.36
N HIS A 177 22.08 0.57 21.39
CA HIS A 177 21.33 1.80 21.67
C HIS A 177 22.27 2.91 22.14
N ALA A 178 22.04 4.14 21.67
CA ALA A 178 22.81 5.29 22.14
C ALA A 178 22.40 5.61 23.59
N PRO A 179 23.35 5.90 24.51
CA PRO A 179 23.04 6.33 25.87
C PRO A 179 22.11 7.55 25.91
N ASP A 180 22.24 8.46 24.93
CA ASP A 180 21.43 9.68 24.81
C ASP A 180 19.93 9.42 24.56
N LEU A 181 19.54 8.18 24.27
CA LEU A 181 18.16 7.74 24.03
C LEU A 181 17.53 7.06 25.26
N GLU A 182 18.31 6.74 26.30
CA GLU A 182 17.79 6.11 27.52
C GLU A 182 16.67 6.90 28.22
N PRO A 183 16.73 8.25 28.32
CA PRO A 183 15.68 9.03 28.99
C PRO A 183 14.30 8.89 28.32
N ASP A 184 14.30 8.69 27.00
CA ASP A 184 13.11 8.57 26.17
C ASP A 184 12.65 7.11 26.00
N THR A 185 13.44 6.14 26.52
CA THR A 185 13.17 4.71 26.36
C THR A 185 12.27 4.15 27.46
N VAL A 186 11.21 3.45 27.05
CA VAL A 186 10.25 2.77 27.91
C VAL A 186 10.21 1.30 27.58
N LYS A 187 10.46 0.47 28.60
CA LYS A 187 10.37 -0.99 28.49
C LYS A 187 8.91 -1.43 28.62
N LEU A 188 8.37 -2.05 27.57
CA LEU A 188 7.05 -2.65 27.60
C LEU A 188 7.13 -4.14 27.94
N ARG A 189 6.20 -4.58 28.80
CA ARG A 189 5.97 -6.00 29.10
C ARG A 189 4.90 -6.56 28.16
N ARG A 190 4.87 -7.88 28.00
CA ARG A 190 3.78 -8.57 27.32
C ARG A 190 2.45 -8.32 28.05
N PRO A 191 1.36 -7.98 27.34
CA PRO A 191 0.03 -7.90 27.96
C PRO A 191 -0.42 -9.31 28.38
N ARG A 192 -1.36 -9.38 29.32
CA ARG A 192 -1.90 -10.68 29.76
C ARG A 192 -2.68 -11.32 28.61
N GLY A 193 -2.28 -12.52 28.18
CA GLY A 193 -2.89 -13.19 27.02
C GLY A 193 -4.41 -13.37 27.15
N VAL A 194 -4.88 -13.71 28.36
CA VAL A 194 -6.31 -13.82 28.66
C VAL A 194 -7.05 -12.50 28.42
N ALA A 195 -6.43 -11.35 28.71
CA ALA A 195 -7.06 -10.04 28.47
C ALA A 195 -7.20 -9.75 26.97
N VAL A 196 -6.22 -10.16 26.16
CA VAL A 196 -6.27 -10.04 24.70
C VAL A 196 -7.40 -10.90 24.15
N ILE A 197 -7.44 -12.20 24.46
CA ILE A 197 -8.52 -13.09 23.99
C ILE A 197 -9.89 -12.57 24.42
N THR A 198 -10.03 -12.19 25.70
CA THR A 198 -11.28 -11.64 26.23
C THR A 198 -11.78 -10.46 25.40
N ARG A 199 -10.89 -9.53 25.04
CA ARG A 199 -11.26 -8.32 24.30
C ARG A 199 -11.64 -8.66 22.85
N HIS A 200 -10.88 -9.54 22.20
CA HIS A 200 -11.22 -10.02 20.85
C HIS A 200 -12.56 -10.75 20.79
N LEU A 201 -12.85 -11.65 21.74
CA LEU A 201 -14.12 -12.38 21.82
C LEU A 201 -15.31 -11.44 22.08
N ARG A 202 -15.13 -10.42 22.93
CA ARG A 202 -16.17 -9.41 23.18
C ARG A 202 -16.50 -8.58 21.95
N VAL A 203 -15.49 -8.14 21.20
CA VAL A 203 -15.68 -7.42 19.93
C VAL A 203 -16.39 -8.30 18.90
N ALA A 204 -16.10 -9.59 18.90
CA ALA A 204 -16.80 -10.58 18.08
C ALA A 204 -18.22 -10.93 18.61
N ARG A 205 -18.71 -10.27 19.67
CA ARG A 205 -20.01 -10.49 20.29
C ARG A 205 -20.25 -11.96 20.65
N MET A 206 -19.22 -12.59 21.23
CA MET A 206 -19.28 -13.95 21.74
C MET A 206 -19.82 -13.95 23.17
N ASP A 207 -20.79 -14.82 23.44
CA ASP A 207 -21.31 -15.04 24.79
C ASP A 207 -20.43 -16.08 25.50
N PHE A 208 -19.68 -15.66 26.52
CA PHE A 208 -18.84 -16.55 27.33
C PHE A 208 -18.78 -16.10 28.80
N ARG A 209 -18.50 -17.05 29.69
CA ARG A 209 -18.28 -16.79 31.11
C ARG A 209 -16.77 -16.71 31.40
N PRO A 210 -16.32 -15.91 32.39
CA PRO A 210 -14.92 -15.87 32.78
C PRO A 210 -14.34 -17.22 33.24
N SER A 211 -15.18 -18.17 33.64
CA SER A 211 -14.79 -19.55 33.97
C SER A 211 -14.29 -20.32 32.76
N ASP A 212 -14.83 -20.03 31.57
CA ASP A 212 -14.60 -20.81 30.36
C ASP A 212 -13.17 -20.57 29.83
N LEU A 213 -12.56 -19.43 30.22
CA LEU A 213 -11.20 -19.07 29.88
C LEU A 213 -10.15 -19.55 30.91
N ARG A 214 -10.51 -20.42 31.86
CA ARG A 214 -9.60 -20.88 32.94
C ARG A 214 -8.98 -22.26 32.68
N SER A 215 -9.12 -22.84 31.49
CA SER A 215 -8.52 -24.14 31.20
C SER A 215 -6.98 -24.05 31.20
N ALA A 216 -6.33 -25.10 31.70
CA ALA A 216 -4.86 -25.12 31.81
C ALA A 216 -4.17 -25.03 30.43
N GLY A 217 -4.74 -25.66 29.41
CA GLY A 217 -4.25 -25.57 28.03
C GLY A 217 -4.33 -24.16 27.46
N LEU A 218 -5.46 -23.47 27.66
CA LEU A 218 -5.61 -22.07 27.24
C LEU A 218 -4.66 -21.15 28.00
N GLN A 219 -4.48 -21.36 29.30
CA GLN A 219 -3.55 -20.57 30.10
C GLN A 219 -2.11 -20.73 29.58
N HIS A 220 -1.70 -21.95 29.23
CA HIS A 220 -0.39 -22.21 28.64
C HIS A 220 -0.17 -21.46 27.32
N LEU A 221 -1.14 -21.48 26.40
CA LEU A 221 -1.09 -20.67 25.17
C LEU A 221 -1.07 -19.17 25.50
N CYS A 222 -1.92 -18.72 26.42
CA CYS A 222 -1.97 -17.33 26.87
C CYS A 222 -0.66 -16.85 27.48
N ASP A 223 0.20 -17.73 27.98
CA ASP A 223 1.48 -17.37 28.59
C ASP A 223 2.64 -17.40 27.58
N ARG A 224 2.59 -18.27 26.56
CA ARG A 224 3.72 -18.48 25.63
C ARG A 224 3.52 -17.92 24.22
N SER A 225 2.30 -17.88 23.70
CA SER A 225 2.06 -17.51 22.30
C SER A 225 2.21 -16.00 22.06
N PRO A 226 2.70 -15.58 20.89
CA PRO A 226 2.65 -14.18 20.47
C PRO A 226 1.20 -13.68 20.37
N MET A 227 0.98 -12.37 20.55
CA MET A 227 -0.37 -11.79 20.57
C MET A 227 -1.19 -12.06 19.30
N ARG A 228 -0.53 -12.15 18.13
CA ARG A 228 -1.18 -12.52 16.86
C ARG A 228 -1.80 -13.91 16.88
N GLU A 229 -1.20 -14.87 17.56
CA GLU A 229 -1.73 -16.24 17.66
C GLU A 229 -2.95 -16.28 18.58
N LEU A 230 -2.96 -15.46 19.64
CA LEU A 230 -4.13 -15.31 20.50
C LEU A 230 -5.30 -14.62 19.76
N ALA A 231 -5.00 -13.65 18.90
CA ALA A 231 -5.99 -13.04 18.01
C ALA A 231 -6.52 -14.06 16.99
N ARG A 232 -5.65 -14.90 16.39
CA ARG A 232 -6.04 -16.00 15.49
C ARG A 232 -6.93 -17.01 16.20
N LEU A 233 -6.60 -17.40 17.43
CA LEU A 233 -7.42 -18.30 18.24
C LEU A 233 -8.83 -17.73 18.43
N ALA A 234 -8.96 -16.45 18.80
CA ALA A 234 -10.27 -15.81 18.94
C ALA A 234 -11.05 -15.75 17.60
N GLY A 235 -10.35 -15.56 16.48
CA GLY A 235 -10.92 -15.68 15.13
C GLY A 235 -11.47 -17.08 14.86
N LEU A 236 -10.70 -18.13 15.15
CA LEU A 236 -11.12 -19.52 14.97
C LEU A 236 -12.34 -19.89 15.84
N VAL A 237 -12.45 -19.35 17.05
CA VAL A 237 -13.64 -19.54 17.90
C VAL A 237 -14.88 -18.92 17.24
N ARG A 238 -14.75 -17.72 16.66
CA ARG A 238 -15.85 -17.10 15.91
C ARG A 238 -16.18 -17.91 14.66
N ASP A 239 -15.19 -18.34 13.89
CA ASP A 239 -15.41 -19.11 12.67
C ASP A 239 -16.07 -20.47 12.98
N ALA A 240 -15.74 -21.09 14.12
CA ALA A 240 -16.41 -22.29 14.62
C ALA A 240 -17.90 -22.05 14.87
N ARG A 241 -18.25 -20.94 15.55
CA ARG A 241 -19.64 -20.51 15.79
C ARG A 241 -20.37 -20.25 14.48
N ASP A 242 -19.81 -19.39 13.62
CA ASP A 242 -20.48 -18.87 12.43
C ASP A 242 -20.74 -19.98 11.41
N SER A 243 -19.89 -21.00 11.38
CA SER A 243 -20.10 -22.18 10.53
C SER A 243 -21.28 -23.06 10.98
N GLY A 244 -21.65 -23.02 12.26
CA GLY A 244 -22.64 -23.93 12.87
C GLY A 244 -22.24 -25.42 12.86
N ARG A 245 -21.05 -25.77 12.37
CA ARG A 245 -20.59 -27.17 12.18
C ARG A 245 -19.76 -27.68 13.35
N PHE A 246 -19.06 -26.79 14.05
CA PHE A 246 -18.00 -27.15 14.99
C PHE A 246 -18.42 -26.86 16.42
N GLY A 247 -19.13 -27.78 17.08
CA GLY A 247 -19.58 -27.62 18.47
C GLY A 247 -20.89 -26.83 18.61
N ALA A 248 -21.62 -27.09 19.70
CA ALA A 248 -22.95 -26.51 19.94
C ALA A 248 -22.94 -25.27 20.84
N ASP A 249 -21.87 -25.05 21.57
CA ASP A 249 -21.72 -23.97 22.55
C ASP A 249 -20.30 -23.40 22.57
N PHE A 250 -20.09 -22.34 23.36
CA PHE A 250 -18.79 -21.69 23.47
C PHE A 250 -17.66 -22.63 23.89
N ALA A 251 -17.94 -23.59 24.78
CA ALA A 251 -16.94 -24.54 25.23
C ALA A 251 -16.48 -25.44 24.07
N GLY A 252 -17.43 -25.95 23.27
CA GLY A 252 -17.13 -26.72 22.05
C GLY A 252 -16.38 -25.88 21.00
N TRP A 253 -16.77 -24.62 20.80
CA TRP A 253 -16.10 -23.71 19.85
C TRP A 253 -14.65 -23.44 20.26
N LEU A 254 -14.42 -23.19 21.57
CA LEU A 254 -13.10 -22.96 22.13
C LEU A 254 -12.23 -24.21 22.03
N ASP A 255 -12.76 -25.39 22.32
CA ASP A 255 -12.05 -26.66 22.21
C ASP A 255 -11.58 -26.93 20.77
N GLN A 256 -12.48 -26.77 19.80
CA GLN A 256 -12.13 -26.92 18.37
C GLN A 256 -11.07 -25.91 17.92
N ALA A 257 -11.16 -24.67 18.37
CA ALA A 257 -10.18 -23.64 18.06
C ALA A 257 -8.81 -23.90 18.73
N MET A 258 -8.80 -24.41 19.96
CA MET A 258 -7.59 -24.82 20.68
C MET A 258 -6.88 -25.95 19.94
N HIS A 259 -7.62 -26.99 19.56
CA HIS A 259 -7.12 -28.12 18.78
C HIS A 259 -6.61 -27.66 17.41
N ALA A 260 -7.30 -26.70 16.77
CA ALA A 260 -6.89 -26.10 15.51
C ALA A 260 -5.53 -25.37 15.57
N VAL A 261 -5.17 -24.78 16.72
CA VAL A 261 -3.90 -24.06 16.91
C VAL A 261 -2.77 -24.98 17.35
N THR A 262 -3.08 -26.04 18.10
CA THR A 262 -2.07 -26.89 18.77
C THR A 262 -1.69 -28.13 17.99
N ASP A 263 -2.66 -28.82 17.38
CA ASP A 263 -2.46 -30.21 16.90
C ASP A 263 -2.48 -30.34 15.37
N ARG A 264 -3.13 -29.41 14.65
CA ARG A 264 -3.39 -29.54 13.20
C ARG A 264 -2.14 -29.68 12.33
N ALA A 265 -1.06 -28.99 12.69
CA ALA A 265 0.19 -29.08 11.93
C ALA A 265 0.75 -30.50 11.94
N ASP A 266 0.72 -31.17 13.10
CA ASP A 266 1.22 -32.53 13.28
C ASP A 266 0.26 -33.57 12.68
N GLU A 267 -1.04 -33.34 12.75
CA GLU A 267 -2.05 -34.19 12.09
C GLU A 267 -1.91 -34.19 10.57
N VAL A 268 -1.81 -33.00 9.97
CA VAL A 268 -1.57 -32.87 8.52
C VAL A 268 -0.24 -33.49 8.15
N GLY A 269 0.81 -33.29 8.95
CA GLY A 269 2.11 -33.91 8.72
C GLY A 269 2.05 -35.43 8.68
N ARG A 270 1.29 -36.04 9.60
CA ARG A 270 1.05 -37.50 9.61
C ARG A 270 0.22 -37.93 8.39
N GLN A 271 -0.90 -37.28 8.10
CA GLN A 271 -1.75 -37.65 6.97
C GLN A 271 -0.97 -37.56 5.65
N VAL A 272 -0.21 -36.50 5.40
CA VAL A 272 0.60 -36.37 4.18
C VAL A 272 1.77 -37.37 4.15
N GLY A 273 2.26 -37.80 5.31
CA GLY A 273 3.22 -38.91 5.42
C GLY A 273 2.64 -40.27 5.02
N ASP A 274 1.39 -40.51 5.38
CA ASP A 274 0.64 -41.74 5.09
C ASP A 274 0.12 -41.77 3.63
N VAL A 275 -0.35 -40.63 3.13
CA VAL A 275 -0.78 -40.44 1.74
C VAL A 275 0.47 -40.35 0.85
N ARG A 276 0.84 -41.46 0.22
CA ARG A 276 2.09 -41.56 -0.55
C ARG A 276 1.93 -41.31 -2.05
N THR A 277 0.71 -41.39 -2.58
CA THR A 277 0.51 -41.23 -4.02
C THR A 277 0.43 -39.75 -4.41
N ALA A 278 0.98 -39.40 -5.57
CA ALA A 278 0.90 -38.04 -6.10
C ALA A 278 -0.55 -37.57 -6.36
N PRO A 279 -1.45 -38.41 -6.93
CA PRO A 279 -2.86 -38.04 -7.10
C PRO A 279 -3.55 -37.67 -5.80
N GLU A 280 -3.40 -38.44 -4.72
CA GLU A 280 -4.07 -38.15 -3.44
C GLU A 280 -3.51 -36.88 -2.78
N ARG A 281 -2.18 -36.66 -2.82
CA ARG A 281 -1.58 -35.41 -2.33
C ARG A 281 -2.06 -34.20 -3.11
N ALA A 282 -2.18 -34.33 -4.43
CA ALA A 282 -2.71 -33.28 -5.27
C ALA A 282 -4.19 -33.02 -5.00
N LEU A 283 -4.99 -34.05 -4.74
CA LEU A 283 -6.40 -33.90 -4.38
C LEU A 283 -6.55 -33.19 -3.03
N LEU A 284 -5.77 -33.61 -2.03
CA LEU A 284 -5.75 -32.98 -0.71
C LEU A 284 -5.41 -31.49 -0.80
N LEU A 285 -4.39 -31.15 -1.59
CA LEU A 285 -4.00 -29.76 -1.81
C LEU A 285 -5.04 -28.97 -2.62
N ALA A 286 -5.60 -29.55 -3.68
CA ALA A 286 -6.64 -28.91 -4.48
C ALA A 286 -7.89 -28.61 -3.63
N ALA A 287 -8.35 -29.58 -2.84
CA ALA A 287 -9.46 -29.39 -1.90
C ALA A 287 -9.14 -28.32 -0.85
N ALA A 288 -7.90 -28.24 -0.36
CA ALA A 288 -7.50 -27.21 0.60
C ALA A 288 -7.43 -25.79 0.02
N VAL A 289 -7.06 -25.64 -1.26
CA VAL A 289 -7.06 -24.34 -1.94
C VAL A 289 -8.49 -23.92 -2.30
N PHE A 290 -9.30 -24.86 -2.76
CA PHE A 290 -10.67 -24.65 -3.24
C PHE A 290 -11.74 -25.05 -2.21
N GLU A 291 -11.41 -25.05 -0.92
CA GLU A 291 -12.38 -25.36 0.15
C GLU A 291 -13.60 -24.44 0.05
N GLY A 292 -14.79 -25.03 0.11
CA GLY A 292 -16.06 -24.36 -0.13
C GLY A 292 -16.51 -24.32 -1.59
N ALA A 293 -15.69 -24.74 -2.57
CA ALA A 293 -16.10 -24.86 -3.96
C ALA A 293 -16.86 -26.18 -4.22
N ARG A 294 -17.60 -26.24 -5.33
CA ARG A 294 -18.33 -27.44 -5.78
C ARG A 294 -17.38 -28.58 -6.10
N ALA A 295 -17.81 -29.82 -5.84
CA ALA A 295 -17.02 -31.03 -6.09
C ALA A 295 -16.46 -31.11 -7.52
N ASP A 296 -17.27 -30.79 -8.54
CA ASP A 296 -16.86 -30.82 -9.95
C ASP A 296 -15.70 -29.84 -10.24
N THR A 297 -15.75 -28.66 -9.61
CA THR A 297 -14.70 -27.65 -9.75
C THR A 297 -13.40 -28.08 -9.07
N VAL A 298 -13.48 -28.73 -7.91
CA VAL A 298 -12.31 -29.28 -7.24
C VAL A 298 -11.71 -30.44 -8.03
N TYR A 299 -12.55 -31.27 -8.66
CA TYR A 299 -12.11 -32.33 -9.57
C TYR A 299 -11.33 -31.74 -10.76
N GLU A 300 -11.85 -30.70 -11.42
CA GLU A 300 -11.13 -29.99 -12.49
C GLU A 300 -9.80 -29.37 -11.99
N ALA A 301 -9.81 -28.76 -10.80
CA ALA A 301 -8.61 -28.19 -10.20
C ALA A 301 -7.55 -29.23 -9.87
N TRP A 302 -7.97 -30.39 -9.37
CA TRP A 302 -7.11 -31.51 -9.08
C TRP A 302 -6.40 -32.03 -10.34
N HIS A 303 -7.13 -32.32 -11.41
CA HIS A 303 -6.50 -32.72 -12.69
C HIS A 303 -5.65 -31.59 -13.29
N GLY A 304 -6.05 -30.33 -13.08
CA GLY A 304 -5.24 -29.16 -13.43
C GLY A 304 -3.88 -29.15 -12.73
N LEU A 305 -3.87 -29.46 -11.43
CA LEU A 305 -2.66 -29.52 -10.62
C LEU A 305 -1.77 -30.68 -11.06
N MET A 306 -2.36 -31.86 -11.31
CA MET A 306 -1.65 -33.03 -11.81
C MET A 306 -0.92 -32.75 -13.13
N ARG A 307 -1.57 -32.03 -14.05
CA ARG A 307 -0.94 -31.54 -15.29
C ARG A 307 0.18 -30.53 -15.03
N ALA A 308 -0.03 -29.59 -14.11
CA ALA A 308 0.98 -28.59 -13.78
C ALA A 308 2.27 -29.22 -13.22
N VAL A 309 2.14 -30.24 -12.36
CA VAL A 309 3.29 -30.99 -11.83
C VAL A 309 3.80 -32.10 -12.76
N ARG A 310 3.30 -32.14 -14.01
CA ARG A 310 3.71 -33.07 -15.07
C ARG A 310 3.59 -34.55 -14.67
N HIS A 311 2.56 -34.89 -13.90
CA HIS A 311 2.27 -36.28 -13.57
C HIS A 311 1.65 -36.98 -14.79
N GLU A 312 2.20 -38.13 -15.17
CA GLU A 312 1.62 -38.99 -16.21
C GLU A 312 0.46 -39.78 -15.63
N GLU A 313 -0.75 -39.62 -16.17
CA GLU A 313 -1.89 -40.39 -15.74
C GLU A 313 -1.78 -41.85 -16.22
N GLU A 314 -2.12 -42.79 -15.34
CA GLU A 314 -2.21 -44.21 -15.70
C GLU A 314 -3.23 -44.42 -16.83
N THR A 315 -2.89 -45.30 -17.79
CA THR A 315 -3.72 -45.62 -18.97
C THR A 315 -4.98 -46.44 -18.65
N THR A 316 -5.47 -46.36 -17.42
CA THR A 316 -6.73 -46.97 -16.97
C THR A 316 -7.92 -46.12 -17.42
N THR A 317 -9.01 -46.77 -17.81
CA THR A 317 -10.25 -46.07 -18.19
C THR A 317 -10.88 -45.42 -16.95
N GLU A 318 -11.53 -44.26 -17.11
CA GLU A 318 -12.18 -43.53 -15.99
C GLU A 318 -13.11 -44.41 -15.15
N LEU A 319 -13.91 -45.26 -15.78
CA LEU A 319 -14.84 -46.17 -15.08
C LEU A 319 -14.15 -47.28 -14.28
N ALA A 320 -12.86 -47.54 -14.53
CA ALA A 320 -12.07 -48.53 -13.80
C ALA A 320 -11.22 -47.90 -12.68
N ARG A 321 -11.20 -46.56 -12.58
CA ARG A 321 -10.50 -45.83 -11.52
C ARG A 321 -11.34 -45.82 -10.23
N THR A 322 -10.69 -45.69 -9.09
CA THR A 322 -11.35 -45.49 -7.79
C THR A 322 -12.32 -44.31 -7.85
N ASP A 323 -13.51 -44.50 -7.29
CA ASP A 323 -14.57 -43.49 -7.28
C ASP A 323 -14.09 -42.19 -6.62
N PHE A 324 -14.51 -41.05 -7.18
CA PHE A 324 -14.10 -39.75 -6.66
C PHE A 324 -14.64 -39.50 -5.24
N GLY A 325 -15.82 -40.02 -4.90
CA GLY A 325 -16.37 -39.96 -3.55
C GLY A 325 -15.56 -40.78 -2.55
N GLU A 326 -15.13 -41.99 -2.94
CA GLU A 326 -14.26 -42.85 -2.13
C GLU A 326 -12.93 -42.17 -1.82
N ARG A 327 -12.28 -41.56 -2.82
CA ARG A 327 -11.04 -40.79 -2.63
C ARG A 327 -11.20 -39.61 -1.68
N LEU A 328 -12.34 -38.91 -1.72
CA LEU A 328 -12.62 -37.82 -0.80
C LEU A 328 -12.82 -38.34 0.63
N ALA A 329 -13.54 -39.44 0.80
CA ALA A 329 -13.79 -40.06 2.10
C ALA A 329 -12.48 -40.53 2.76
N ASP A 330 -11.58 -41.15 1.99
CA ASP A 330 -10.26 -41.58 2.46
C ASP A 330 -9.38 -40.41 2.95
N LEU A 331 -9.61 -39.22 2.41
CA LEU A 331 -8.91 -37.99 2.78
C LEU A 331 -9.67 -37.14 3.82
N GLU A 332 -10.77 -37.65 4.38
CA GLU A 332 -11.65 -36.96 5.33
C GLU A 332 -12.27 -35.65 4.79
N ILE A 333 -12.53 -35.61 3.48
CA ILE A 333 -13.18 -34.50 2.80
C ILE A 333 -14.67 -34.82 2.62
N GLU A 334 -15.52 -33.91 3.09
CA GLU A 334 -16.98 -34.08 3.07
C GLU A 334 -17.63 -33.18 2.02
N ARG A 335 -18.78 -33.64 1.51
CA ARG A 335 -19.68 -32.89 0.63
C ARG A 335 -20.88 -32.40 1.45
N ASP A 336 -21.15 -31.10 1.43
CA ASP A 336 -22.38 -30.56 2.02
C ASP A 336 -23.61 -30.78 1.13
N ALA A 337 -24.78 -30.32 1.59
CA ALA A 337 -26.05 -30.48 0.87
C ALA A 337 -26.05 -29.76 -0.49
N GLU A 338 -25.24 -28.71 -0.63
CA GLU A 338 -25.04 -27.93 -1.84
C GLU A 338 -23.96 -28.52 -2.77
N GLY A 339 -23.32 -29.62 -2.36
CA GLY A 339 -22.27 -30.30 -3.11
C GLY A 339 -20.92 -29.59 -3.06
N ARG A 340 -20.69 -28.72 -2.07
CA ARG A 340 -19.41 -28.05 -1.82
C ARG A 340 -18.53 -28.89 -0.90
N LEU A 341 -17.22 -28.84 -1.15
CA LEU A 341 -16.25 -29.62 -0.41
C LEU A 341 -15.70 -28.88 0.80
N HIS A 342 -15.67 -29.56 1.94
CA HIS A 342 -15.08 -29.03 3.16
C HIS A 342 -14.33 -30.11 3.91
N PHE A 343 -13.35 -29.70 4.71
CA PHE A 343 -12.72 -30.64 5.63
C PHE A 343 -13.60 -30.84 6.86
N ARG A 344 -13.60 -32.07 7.39
CA ARG A 344 -14.27 -32.40 8.65
C ARG A 344 -13.65 -31.64 9.84
N PRO A 345 -12.32 -31.43 9.94
CA PRO A 345 -11.76 -30.73 11.08
C PRO A 345 -11.61 -29.21 10.83
N LEU A 346 -11.88 -28.39 11.86
CA LEU A 346 -11.71 -26.93 11.78
C LEU A 346 -10.27 -26.54 11.41
N ALA A 347 -10.14 -25.60 10.47
CA ALA A 347 -8.89 -25.04 9.96
C ALA A 347 -7.92 -26.07 9.33
N TYR A 348 -8.40 -27.27 8.99
CA TYR A 348 -7.56 -28.31 8.38
C TYR A 348 -7.00 -27.88 7.02
N ALA A 349 -7.81 -27.26 6.18
CA ALA A 349 -7.38 -26.75 4.87
C ALA A 349 -6.23 -25.74 4.99
N GLU A 350 -6.26 -24.84 5.98
CA GLU A 350 -5.17 -23.88 6.23
C GLU A 350 -3.86 -24.59 6.60
N ALA A 351 -3.96 -25.62 7.46
CA ALA A 351 -2.81 -26.42 7.84
C ALA A 351 -2.24 -27.22 6.66
N VAL A 352 -3.09 -27.80 5.80
CA VAL A 352 -2.68 -28.46 4.54
C VAL A 352 -1.92 -27.49 3.64
N ARG A 353 -2.48 -26.30 3.36
CA ARG A 353 -1.80 -25.28 2.53
C ARG A 353 -0.44 -24.92 3.12
N THR A 354 -0.40 -24.65 4.43
CA THR A 354 0.84 -24.30 5.14
C THR A 354 1.89 -25.41 5.01
N TYR A 355 1.48 -26.68 5.20
CA TYR A 355 2.36 -27.84 5.08
C TYR A 355 2.97 -27.95 3.68
N PHE A 356 2.15 -27.87 2.63
CA PHE A 356 2.65 -28.00 1.26
C PHE A 356 3.62 -26.86 0.89
N TRP A 357 3.31 -25.63 1.27
CA TRP A 357 4.18 -24.49 1.00
C TRP A 357 5.50 -24.53 1.76
N ALA A 358 5.49 -25.03 3.00
CA ALA A 358 6.69 -25.16 3.82
C ALA A 358 7.60 -26.29 3.33
N ASN A 359 7.02 -27.46 3.01
CA ASN A 359 7.79 -28.69 2.78
C ASN A 359 8.11 -28.98 1.31
N PHE A 360 7.42 -28.35 0.35
CA PHE A 360 7.65 -28.56 -1.08
C PHE A 360 8.05 -27.26 -1.81
N PRO A 361 9.22 -26.66 -1.50
CA PRO A 361 9.63 -25.40 -2.11
C PRO A 361 9.77 -25.47 -3.63
N GLY A 362 10.10 -26.64 -4.19
CA GLY A 362 10.22 -26.86 -5.63
C GLY A 362 8.90 -26.76 -6.41
N LEU A 363 7.75 -26.94 -5.74
CA LEU A 363 6.43 -26.89 -6.39
C LEU A 363 5.88 -25.46 -6.52
N ARG A 364 6.50 -24.46 -5.87
CA ARG A 364 5.90 -23.13 -5.73
C ARG A 364 5.65 -22.41 -7.06
N ASP A 365 6.53 -22.62 -8.05
CA ASP A 365 6.40 -22.03 -9.38
C ASP A 365 5.26 -22.71 -10.16
N ASP A 366 5.18 -24.04 -10.11
CA ASP A 366 4.10 -24.84 -10.70
C ASP A 366 2.75 -24.48 -10.06
N LEU A 367 2.71 -24.29 -8.74
CA LEU A 367 1.52 -23.85 -8.01
C LEU A 367 1.07 -22.46 -8.44
N ARG A 368 1.99 -21.50 -8.63
CA ARG A 368 1.65 -20.18 -9.18
C ARG A 368 0.99 -20.34 -10.55
N ASP A 369 1.58 -21.13 -11.44
CA ASP A 369 1.09 -21.29 -12.80
C ASP A 369 -0.25 -22.04 -12.86
N TRP A 370 -0.44 -23.03 -11.99
CA TRP A 370 -1.71 -23.72 -11.79
C TRP A 370 -2.80 -22.77 -11.30
N ILE A 371 -2.55 -21.96 -10.27
CA ILE A 371 -3.52 -21.01 -9.72
C ILE A 371 -3.94 -19.96 -10.77
N ALA A 372 -3.00 -19.51 -11.60
CA ALA A 372 -3.30 -18.59 -12.69
C ALA A 372 -4.40 -19.14 -13.62
N GLN A 373 -4.36 -20.44 -13.91
CA GLN A 373 -5.33 -21.13 -14.77
C GLN A 373 -6.60 -21.51 -14.01
N ALA A 374 -6.45 -22.07 -12.80
CA ALA A 374 -7.54 -22.66 -12.04
C ALA A 374 -8.56 -21.63 -11.54
N THR A 375 -8.14 -20.39 -11.32
CA THR A 375 -9.07 -19.29 -11.01
C THR A 375 -9.95 -18.87 -12.19
N GLY A 376 -9.70 -19.40 -13.39
CA GLY A 376 -10.51 -19.20 -14.60
C GLY A 376 -11.62 -20.22 -14.81
N PHE A 377 -11.77 -21.23 -13.95
CA PHE A 377 -12.81 -22.25 -14.13
C PHE A 377 -14.23 -21.67 -14.04
N GLY A 378 -15.12 -22.20 -14.90
CA GLY A 378 -16.49 -21.71 -15.05
C GLY A 378 -17.38 -21.98 -13.83
N GLY A 379 -17.06 -23.00 -13.04
CA GLY A 379 -17.82 -23.37 -11.83
C GLY A 379 -17.54 -22.50 -10.60
N LEU A 380 -16.55 -21.60 -10.65
CA LEU A 380 -16.21 -20.71 -9.54
C LEU A 380 -17.05 -19.44 -9.56
N THR A 381 -17.67 -19.12 -8.42
CA THR A 381 -18.25 -17.79 -8.18
C THR A 381 -17.14 -16.73 -8.03
N ILE A 382 -17.52 -15.45 -8.04
CA ILE A 382 -16.57 -14.36 -7.80
C ILE A 382 -15.92 -14.53 -6.42
N ASP A 383 -16.71 -14.85 -5.39
CA ASP A 383 -16.21 -15.06 -4.03
C ASP A 383 -15.25 -16.24 -3.95
N ASP A 384 -15.55 -17.36 -4.64
CA ASP A 384 -14.64 -18.51 -4.70
C ASP A 384 -13.29 -18.10 -5.31
N ARG A 385 -13.30 -17.31 -6.39
CA ARG A 385 -12.07 -16.82 -7.03
C ARG A 385 -11.27 -15.93 -6.09
N LEU A 386 -11.92 -14.99 -5.39
CA LEU A 386 -11.26 -14.10 -4.43
C LEU A 386 -10.68 -14.88 -3.24
N ASN A 387 -11.41 -15.86 -2.71
CA ASN A 387 -10.94 -16.73 -1.63
C ASN A 387 -9.68 -17.51 -2.05
N VAL A 388 -9.62 -18.02 -3.28
CA VAL A 388 -8.41 -18.68 -3.80
C VAL A 388 -7.23 -17.70 -3.89
N VAL A 389 -7.45 -16.46 -4.34
CA VAL A 389 -6.41 -15.42 -4.36
C VAL A 389 -5.88 -15.14 -2.96
N ILE A 390 -6.77 -14.96 -1.98
CA ILE A 390 -6.40 -14.68 -0.58
C ILE A 390 -5.58 -15.84 -0.03
N ARG A 391 -6.09 -17.06 -0.14
CA ARG A 391 -5.43 -18.28 0.34
C ARG A 391 -4.06 -18.47 -0.28
N PHE A 392 -3.93 -18.28 -1.60
CA PHE A 392 -2.63 -18.37 -2.28
C PHE A 392 -1.67 -17.26 -1.82
N GLY A 393 -2.16 -16.02 -1.76
CA GLY A 393 -1.37 -14.86 -1.41
C GLY A 393 -0.83 -14.93 0.02
N GLU A 394 -1.64 -15.38 0.99
CA GLU A 394 -1.21 -15.62 2.37
C GLU A 394 -0.01 -16.56 2.42
N GLN A 395 -0.07 -17.69 1.69
CA GLN A 395 1.02 -18.66 1.67
C GLN A 395 2.26 -18.12 0.96
N SER A 396 2.08 -17.45 -0.18
CA SER A 396 3.18 -16.86 -0.96
C SER A 396 3.94 -15.78 -0.17
N LEU A 397 3.20 -14.92 0.54
CA LEU A 397 3.78 -13.85 1.35
C LEU A 397 4.46 -14.40 2.61
N THR A 398 3.88 -15.43 3.23
CA THR A 398 4.47 -16.11 4.40
C THR A 398 5.85 -16.67 4.09
N VAL A 399 6.04 -17.29 2.91
CA VAL A 399 7.35 -17.82 2.48
C VAL A 399 8.25 -16.78 1.82
N GLY A 400 7.86 -15.50 1.80
CA GLY A 400 8.69 -14.41 1.27
C GLY A 400 8.80 -14.39 -0.26
N ARG A 401 7.78 -14.86 -0.98
CA ARG A 401 7.68 -14.80 -2.45
C ARG A 401 6.62 -13.79 -2.91
N PRO A 402 6.83 -12.47 -2.72
CA PRO A 402 5.88 -11.46 -3.18
C PRO A 402 5.83 -11.37 -4.72
N ASP A 403 6.90 -11.80 -5.40
CA ASP A 403 7.00 -11.91 -6.86
C ASP A 403 5.92 -12.82 -7.44
N HIS A 404 5.67 -13.98 -6.84
CA HIS A 404 4.65 -14.92 -7.32
C HIS A 404 3.25 -14.30 -7.33
N LEU A 405 2.91 -13.57 -6.27
CA LEU A 405 1.60 -12.91 -6.17
C LEU A 405 1.50 -11.77 -7.19
N PHE A 406 2.56 -10.98 -7.37
CA PHE A 406 2.55 -9.89 -8.35
C PHE A 406 2.53 -10.38 -9.81
N ASP A 407 3.20 -11.50 -10.11
CA ASP A 407 3.12 -12.13 -11.43
C ASP A 407 1.68 -12.51 -11.78
N LEU A 408 0.91 -13.02 -10.81
CA LEU A 408 -0.50 -13.31 -10.99
C LEU A 408 -1.34 -12.06 -11.22
N VAL A 409 -1.05 -10.97 -10.49
CA VAL A 409 -1.69 -9.66 -10.72
C VAL A 409 -1.54 -9.25 -12.18
N VAL A 410 -0.31 -9.32 -12.72
CA VAL A 410 -0.03 -8.96 -14.12
C VAL A 410 -0.79 -9.88 -15.08
N ARG A 411 -0.74 -11.20 -14.88
CA ARG A 411 -1.44 -12.17 -15.75
C ARG A 411 -2.96 -11.98 -15.75
N TRP A 412 -3.57 -11.74 -14.59
CA TRP A 412 -5.01 -11.51 -14.50
C TRP A 412 -5.40 -10.15 -15.08
N ALA A 413 -4.57 -9.13 -14.89
CA ALA A 413 -4.77 -7.82 -15.51
C ALA A 413 -4.68 -7.88 -17.05
N ASP A 414 -3.83 -8.74 -17.60
CA ASP A 414 -3.66 -8.95 -19.05
C ASP A 414 -4.70 -9.89 -19.68
N GLY A 415 -5.69 -10.36 -18.91
CA GLY A 415 -6.68 -11.34 -19.33
C GLY A 415 -7.60 -10.91 -20.50
N VAL A 416 -8.23 -11.92 -21.12
CA VAL A 416 -8.96 -11.90 -22.41
C VAL A 416 -9.97 -10.75 -22.60
N THR A 417 -10.50 -10.17 -21.52
CA THR A 417 -11.48 -9.09 -21.63
C THR A 417 -10.88 -7.70 -21.79
N GLY A 418 -9.62 -7.44 -21.37
CA GLY A 418 -8.84 -6.19 -21.58
C GLY A 418 -9.49 -4.84 -21.17
N ALA A 419 -10.79 -4.84 -20.90
CA ALA A 419 -11.68 -3.68 -20.83
C ALA A 419 -12.24 -3.50 -19.40
N ALA A 420 -12.15 -4.50 -18.54
CA ALA A 420 -12.62 -4.44 -17.16
C ALA A 420 -11.47 -4.71 -16.18
N CYS A 421 -11.48 -4.00 -15.05
CA CYS A 421 -10.54 -4.21 -13.94
C CYS A 421 -10.81 -5.59 -13.31
N ASP A 422 -9.85 -6.51 -13.36
CA ASP A 422 -10.03 -7.85 -12.80
C ASP A 422 -9.99 -7.81 -11.26
N PRO A 423 -11.08 -8.18 -10.56
CA PRO A 423 -11.15 -8.09 -9.10
C PRO A 423 -10.13 -9.01 -8.40
N ARG A 424 -9.69 -10.11 -9.04
CA ARG A 424 -8.65 -11.00 -8.50
C ARG A 424 -7.30 -10.27 -8.42
N ALA A 425 -6.97 -9.52 -9.47
CA ALA A 425 -5.73 -8.76 -9.54
C ALA A 425 -5.72 -7.63 -8.51
N VAL A 426 -6.86 -6.97 -8.32
CA VAL A 426 -7.02 -5.96 -7.26
C VAL A 426 -6.81 -6.60 -5.89
N ALA A 427 -7.59 -7.62 -5.53
CA ALA A 427 -7.50 -8.29 -4.22
C ALA A 427 -6.09 -8.81 -3.90
N ALA A 428 -5.37 -9.34 -4.89
CA ALA A 428 -3.97 -9.74 -4.72
C ALA A 428 -3.04 -8.56 -4.39
N LEU A 429 -3.23 -7.41 -5.05
CA LEU A 429 -2.50 -6.19 -4.70
C LEU A 429 -2.89 -5.67 -3.32
N GLU A 430 -4.17 -5.68 -2.95
CA GLU A 430 -4.62 -5.23 -1.62
C GLU A 430 -3.96 -6.06 -0.51
N LEU A 431 -3.95 -7.38 -0.68
CA LEU A 431 -3.29 -8.30 0.24
C LEU A 431 -1.79 -8.03 0.34
N GLY A 432 -1.12 -7.85 -0.80
CA GLY A 432 0.30 -7.53 -0.86
C GLY A 432 0.64 -6.18 -0.22
N LEU A 433 -0.15 -5.14 -0.51
CA LEU A 433 0.02 -3.78 0.02
C LEU A 433 -0.21 -3.71 1.54
N SER A 434 -1.16 -4.48 2.04
CA SER A 434 -1.52 -4.56 3.46
C SER A 434 -0.52 -5.40 4.27
N HIS A 435 0.40 -6.12 3.62
CA HIS A 435 1.33 -7.00 4.30
C HIS A 435 2.43 -6.23 5.04
N GLU A 436 2.49 -6.33 6.37
CA GLU A 436 3.39 -5.56 7.24
C GLU A 436 4.86 -5.55 6.77
N ARG A 437 5.39 -6.72 6.38
CA ARG A 437 6.80 -6.87 6.00
C ARG A 437 7.10 -6.64 4.52
N LEU A 438 6.10 -6.73 3.64
CA LEU A 438 6.28 -6.84 2.19
C LEU A 438 5.50 -5.77 1.42
N GLY A 439 4.63 -4.99 2.05
CA GLY A 439 3.88 -3.92 1.40
C GLY A 439 4.77 -2.88 0.72
N GLY A 440 5.92 -2.55 1.31
CA GLY A 440 6.92 -1.69 0.67
C GLY A 440 7.46 -2.25 -0.65
N TRP A 441 7.61 -3.58 -0.75
CA TRP A 441 7.98 -4.24 -2.00
C TRP A 441 6.91 -4.04 -3.07
N PHE A 442 5.63 -4.21 -2.72
CA PHE A 442 4.50 -4.00 -3.65
C PHE A 442 4.39 -2.55 -4.08
N ARG A 443 4.49 -1.60 -3.15
CA ARG A 443 4.48 -0.16 -3.47
C ARG A 443 5.60 0.21 -4.43
N ARG A 444 6.81 -0.26 -4.19
CA ARG A 444 7.94 -0.05 -5.10
C ARG A 444 7.67 -0.65 -6.47
N ARG A 445 7.18 -1.90 -6.51
CA ARG A 445 6.88 -2.58 -7.77
C ARG A 445 5.79 -1.84 -8.57
N MET A 446 4.74 -1.38 -7.91
CA MET A 446 3.71 -0.53 -8.52
C MET A 446 4.28 0.78 -9.07
N TYR A 447 5.20 1.43 -8.35
CA TYR A 447 5.87 2.64 -8.82
C TYR A 447 6.72 2.37 -10.08
N GLU A 448 7.52 1.30 -10.06
CA GLU A 448 8.31 0.86 -11.21
C GLU A 448 7.43 0.59 -12.43
N CYS A 449 6.29 -0.11 -12.22
CA CYS A 449 5.30 -0.34 -13.27
C CYS A 449 4.71 0.98 -13.79
N ALA A 450 4.18 1.85 -12.91
CA ALA A 450 3.56 3.12 -13.29
C ALA A 450 4.50 4.02 -14.11
N ARG A 451 5.80 4.02 -13.75
CA ARG A 451 6.85 4.75 -14.47
C ARG A 451 7.25 4.10 -15.80
N SER A 452 7.02 2.80 -15.98
CA SER A 452 7.39 2.08 -17.21
C SER A 452 6.58 2.54 -18.42
N GLY A 453 7.20 2.56 -19.61
CA GLY A 453 6.57 3.04 -20.85
C GLY A 453 5.50 2.10 -21.42
N SER A 454 5.58 0.79 -21.14
CA SER A 454 4.71 -0.24 -21.73
C SER A 454 3.92 -0.97 -20.64
N LEU A 455 2.66 -0.60 -20.46
CA LEU A 455 1.69 -1.29 -19.61
C LEU A 455 0.45 -1.61 -20.45
N SER A 456 -0.20 -2.74 -20.19
CA SER A 456 -1.52 -3.04 -20.72
C SER A 456 -2.59 -2.15 -20.07
N ASP A 457 -3.69 -1.93 -20.78
CA ASP A 457 -4.82 -1.15 -20.25
C ASP A 457 -5.42 -1.80 -19.00
N GLY A 458 -5.49 -3.14 -18.95
CA GLY A 458 -5.96 -3.87 -17.78
C GLY A 458 -5.05 -3.65 -16.57
N LEU A 459 -3.73 -3.66 -16.73
CA LEU A 459 -2.80 -3.38 -15.63
C LEU A 459 -2.87 -1.92 -15.17
N VAL A 460 -3.07 -0.96 -16.09
CA VAL A 460 -3.31 0.45 -15.73
C VAL A 460 -4.56 0.57 -14.86
N ARG A 461 -5.66 -0.09 -15.21
CA ARG A 461 -6.91 -0.10 -14.42
C ARG A 461 -6.71 -0.72 -13.04
N VAL A 462 -6.04 -1.86 -12.96
CA VAL A 462 -5.75 -2.55 -11.68
C VAL A 462 -4.87 -1.69 -10.76
N LEU A 463 -3.81 -1.07 -11.30
CA LEU A 463 -2.96 -0.16 -10.53
C LEU A 463 -3.72 1.09 -10.08
N THR A 464 -4.61 1.62 -10.93
CA THR A 464 -5.47 2.77 -10.61
C THR A 464 -6.43 2.42 -9.47
N ALA A 465 -7.10 1.26 -9.55
CA ALA A 465 -7.99 0.77 -8.50
C ALA A 465 -7.25 0.57 -7.18
N ALA A 466 -6.08 -0.10 -7.19
CA ALA A 466 -5.26 -0.28 -5.99
C ALA A 466 -4.78 1.05 -5.40
N CYS A 467 -4.43 2.04 -6.24
CA CYS A 467 -4.09 3.38 -5.76
C CYS A 467 -5.28 4.06 -5.08
N ARG A 468 -6.47 3.98 -5.68
CA ARG A 468 -7.70 4.63 -5.15
C ARG A 468 -8.25 3.94 -3.90
N GLN A 469 -8.26 2.61 -3.86
CA GLN A 469 -8.92 1.83 -2.80
C GLN A 469 -8.00 1.61 -1.59
N ASN A 470 -6.68 1.51 -1.79
CA ASN A 470 -5.74 1.17 -0.72
C ASN A 470 -4.74 2.29 -0.45
N LEU A 471 -3.96 2.68 -1.46
CA LEU A 471 -2.89 3.66 -1.25
C LEU A 471 -3.42 5.06 -0.95
N ALA A 472 -4.59 5.48 -1.46
CA ALA A 472 -5.12 6.80 -1.16
C ALA A 472 -5.40 6.99 0.34
N ALA A 473 -5.90 5.94 1.00
CA ALA A 473 -6.18 5.97 2.43
C ALA A 473 -4.91 5.90 3.29
N THR A 474 -3.90 5.14 2.82
CA THR A 474 -2.73 4.76 3.62
C THR A 474 -1.43 5.47 3.20
N TYR A 475 -1.28 5.89 1.96
CA TYR A 475 -0.10 6.55 1.40
C TYR A 475 -0.54 7.58 0.32
N PRO A 476 -1.29 8.63 0.69
CA PRO A 476 -1.95 9.51 -0.29
C PRO A 476 -0.95 10.19 -1.24
N ASP A 477 0.18 10.69 -0.74
CA ASP A 477 1.25 11.29 -1.55
C ASP A 477 1.78 10.30 -2.61
N GLN A 478 1.96 9.04 -2.21
CA GLN A 478 2.43 7.97 -3.08
C GLN A 478 1.40 7.53 -4.13
N ALA A 479 0.13 7.47 -3.74
CA ALA A 479 -0.98 7.21 -4.64
C ALA A 479 -1.04 8.31 -5.72
N LEU A 480 -0.96 9.57 -5.31
CA LEU A 480 -0.95 10.74 -6.18
C LEU A 480 0.20 10.68 -7.19
N VAL A 481 1.41 10.33 -6.75
CA VAL A 481 2.57 10.18 -7.66
C VAL A 481 2.34 9.10 -8.71
N ARG A 482 1.83 7.93 -8.32
CA ARG A 482 1.59 6.80 -9.24
C ARG A 482 0.44 7.10 -10.19
N LEU A 483 -0.67 7.61 -9.67
CA LEU A 483 -1.82 8.05 -10.46
C LEU A 483 -1.42 9.12 -11.48
N HIS A 484 -0.54 10.06 -11.13
CA HIS A 484 -0.01 11.02 -12.09
C HIS A 484 0.72 10.33 -13.26
N TYR A 485 1.60 9.37 -13.01
CA TYR A 485 2.27 8.65 -14.11
C TYR A 485 1.27 7.88 -14.99
N LEU A 486 0.23 7.28 -14.41
CA LEU A 486 -0.82 6.56 -15.14
C LEU A 486 -1.72 7.52 -15.94
N ALA A 487 -2.10 8.64 -15.35
CA ALA A 487 -2.94 9.70 -15.91
C ALA A 487 -2.30 10.42 -17.11
N ALA A 488 -0.97 10.53 -17.12
CA ALA A 488 -0.20 11.15 -18.21
C ALA A 488 -0.14 10.28 -19.48
N ARG A 489 -0.67 9.05 -19.45
CA ARG A 489 -0.72 8.12 -20.59
C ARG A 489 -1.88 8.44 -21.53
N GLN A 490 -1.88 7.77 -22.68
CA GLN A 490 -2.95 7.83 -23.68
C GLN A 490 -3.89 6.63 -23.53
N GLY A 491 -5.13 6.76 -24.01
CA GLY A 491 -6.14 5.69 -23.96
C GLY A 491 -7.18 5.85 -22.84
N GLU A 492 -8.15 4.94 -22.85
CA GLU A 492 -9.31 4.98 -21.95
C GLU A 492 -8.94 4.64 -20.51
N ALA A 493 -8.07 3.65 -20.29
CA ALA A 493 -7.55 3.33 -18.97
C ALA A 493 -6.80 4.51 -18.33
N ALA A 494 -6.13 5.35 -19.13
CA ALA A 494 -5.49 6.56 -18.66
C ALA A 494 -6.52 7.62 -18.24
N ARG A 495 -7.71 7.68 -18.87
CA ARG A 495 -8.79 8.60 -18.50
C ARG A 495 -9.34 8.26 -17.12
N GLU A 496 -9.52 6.99 -16.80
CA GLU A 496 -9.91 6.54 -15.45
C GLU A 496 -8.85 6.90 -14.40
N ALA A 497 -7.56 6.78 -14.75
CA ALA A 497 -6.47 7.22 -13.88
C ALA A 497 -6.45 8.76 -13.70
N ARG A 498 -6.84 9.53 -14.72
CA ARG A 498 -6.99 10.99 -14.61
C ARG A 498 -8.07 11.38 -13.63
N GLU A 499 -9.25 10.79 -13.74
CA GLU A 499 -10.37 11.03 -12.83
C GLU A 499 -9.97 10.69 -11.39
N ALA A 500 -9.37 9.51 -11.16
CA ALA A 500 -8.88 9.12 -9.84
C ALA A 500 -7.78 10.04 -9.28
N LEU A 501 -6.91 10.60 -10.14
CA LEU A 501 -5.90 11.58 -9.73
C LEU A 501 -6.52 12.90 -9.27
N LEU A 502 -7.49 13.40 -10.03
CA LEU A 502 -8.17 14.66 -9.73
C LEU A 502 -9.01 14.51 -8.46
N ASP A 503 -9.79 13.43 -8.32
CA ASP A 503 -10.52 13.08 -7.09
C ASP A 503 -9.61 13.09 -5.87
N LEU A 504 -8.45 12.40 -5.95
CA LEU A 504 -7.51 12.34 -4.84
C LEU A 504 -6.87 13.71 -4.55
N GLY A 505 -6.44 14.43 -5.59
CA GLY A 505 -5.83 15.75 -5.45
C GLY A 505 -6.77 16.77 -4.84
N SER A 506 -8.07 16.66 -5.10
CA SER A 506 -9.09 17.58 -4.58
C SER A 506 -9.63 17.20 -3.20
N SER A 507 -9.35 15.98 -2.71
CA SER A 507 -9.83 15.50 -1.42
C SER A 507 -9.16 16.17 -0.21
N ASP A 508 -7.97 16.74 -0.39
CA ASP A 508 -7.16 17.35 0.67
C ASP A 508 -6.44 18.60 0.12
N PRO A 509 -6.56 19.78 0.76
CA PRO A 509 -5.83 20.98 0.35
C PRO A 509 -4.31 20.79 0.22
N GLU A 510 -3.68 19.95 1.05
CA GLU A 510 -2.23 19.68 0.94
C GLU A 510 -1.89 18.89 -0.32
N LEU A 511 -2.67 17.84 -0.63
CA LEU A 511 -2.51 17.05 -1.85
C LEU A 511 -2.78 17.90 -3.10
N TYR A 512 -3.74 18.82 -3.03
CA TYR A 512 -4.03 19.75 -4.11
C TYR A 512 -2.81 20.64 -4.43
N ARG A 513 -2.21 21.24 -3.39
CA ARG A 513 -0.98 22.05 -3.52
C ARG A 513 0.17 21.22 -4.08
N LEU A 514 0.36 20.01 -3.57
CA LEU A 514 1.41 19.08 -4.01
C LEU A 514 1.25 18.72 -5.49
N LEU A 515 0.02 18.42 -5.93
CA LEU A 515 -0.28 18.07 -7.31
C LEU A 515 -0.03 19.24 -8.27
N ILE A 516 -0.45 20.47 -7.91
CA ILE A 516 -0.15 21.68 -8.68
C ILE A 516 1.36 21.86 -8.82
N GLY A 517 2.10 21.82 -7.71
CA GLY A 517 3.55 21.98 -7.71
C GLY A 517 4.24 20.94 -8.60
N ARG A 518 3.82 19.68 -8.50
CA ARG A 518 4.34 18.56 -9.29
C ARG A 518 4.09 18.73 -10.78
N LEU A 519 2.86 19.06 -11.17
CA LEU A 519 2.49 19.24 -12.58
C LEU A 519 3.22 20.42 -13.21
N ARG A 520 3.32 21.56 -12.50
CA ARG A 520 4.08 22.73 -12.95
C ARG A 520 5.54 22.40 -13.23
N ASN A 521 6.21 21.72 -12.28
CA ASN A 521 7.60 21.35 -12.43
C ASN A 521 7.85 20.44 -13.65
N ARG A 522 6.92 19.51 -13.95
CA ARG A 522 7.01 18.64 -15.12
C ARG A 522 6.73 19.38 -16.43
N THR A 523 5.75 20.28 -16.45
CA THR A 523 5.44 21.12 -17.61
C THR A 523 6.61 22.04 -17.99
N CYS A 524 7.33 22.58 -17.01
CA CYS A 524 8.47 23.47 -17.26
C CYS A 524 9.77 22.71 -17.58
N GLY A 525 9.96 21.50 -17.06
CA GLY A 525 11.23 20.77 -17.13
C GLY A 525 11.38 19.75 -18.27
N GLU A 526 10.31 19.09 -18.73
CA GLU A 526 10.42 17.95 -19.66
C GLU A 526 9.88 18.26 -21.06
N ARG A 527 10.74 18.24 -22.09
CA ARG A 527 10.31 18.43 -23.50
C ARG A 527 9.42 17.29 -24.04
N ARG A 528 9.50 16.08 -23.49
CA ARG A 528 8.62 14.95 -23.82
C ARG A 528 7.54 14.84 -22.74
N GLY A 529 6.26 14.88 -23.13
CA GLY A 529 5.13 14.74 -22.21
C GLY A 529 4.56 16.04 -21.63
N ALA A 530 5.21 17.19 -21.85
CA ALA A 530 4.73 18.51 -21.40
C ALA A 530 3.25 18.77 -21.74
N THR A 531 2.79 18.35 -22.91
CA THR A 531 1.39 18.53 -23.35
C THR A 531 0.37 17.77 -22.50
N ALA A 532 0.73 16.57 -22.01
CA ALA A 532 -0.13 15.76 -21.15
C ALA A 532 -0.15 16.34 -19.73
N HIS A 533 1.00 16.75 -19.18
CA HIS A 533 1.08 17.39 -17.87
C HIS A 533 0.36 18.75 -17.85
N LEU A 534 0.50 19.55 -18.92
CA LEU A 534 -0.25 20.79 -19.07
C LEU A 534 -1.75 20.56 -19.16
N GLN A 535 -2.18 19.46 -19.79
CA GLN A 535 -3.60 19.08 -19.83
C GLN A 535 -4.13 18.79 -18.42
N LEU A 536 -3.43 17.92 -17.67
CA LEU A 536 -3.80 17.59 -16.29
C LEU A 536 -3.83 18.84 -15.40
N LEU A 537 -2.84 19.73 -15.55
CA LEU A 537 -2.80 21.00 -14.81
C LEU A 537 -4.01 21.87 -15.15
N THR A 538 -4.38 21.96 -16.42
CA THR A 538 -5.54 22.76 -16.86
C THR A 538 -6.85 22.20 -16.30
N GLU A 539 -7.01 20.87 -16.27
CA GLU A 539 -8.18 20.20 -15.71
C GLU A 539 -8.27 20.40 -14.19
N LEU A 540 -7.17 20.19 -13.46
CA LEU A 540 -7.09 20.35 -11.99
C LEU A 540 -7.39 21.78 -11.52
N LEU A 541 -6.98 22.78 -12.31
CA LEU A 541 -7.20 24.19 -11.99
C LEU A 541 -8.64 24.63 -12.24
N GLY A 542 -9.52 23.76 -12.74
CA GLY A 542 -10.96 24.01 -12.83
C GLY A 542 -11.61 24.20 -11.47
N SER A 543 -12.72 24.94 -11.44
CA SER A 543 -13.44 25.27 -10.20
C SER A 543 -14.06 24.05 -9.51
N ASP A 544 -14.35 23.01 -10.28
CA ASP A 544 -14.98 21.77 -9.80
C ASP A 544 -14.04 20.95 -8.91
N TRP A 545 -12.73 21.14 -9.09
CA TRP A 545 -11.66 20.43 -8.38
C TRP A 545 -10.98 21.28 -7.31
N ALA A 546 -11.31 22.57 -7.21
CA ALA A 546 -10.70 23.46 -6.24
C ALA A 546 -11.26 23.20 -4.82
N PRO A 547 -10.39 23.02 -3.79
CA PRO A 547 -10.81 22.92 -2.39
C PRO A 547 -11.57 24.17 -1.92
N ASP A 548 -12.35 24.04 -0.85
CA ASP A 548 -13.04 25.15 -0.20
C ASP A 548 -12.51 25.37 1.23
N PRO A 549 -11.86 26.51 1.54
CA PRO A 549 -11.58 27.64 0.67
C PRO A 549 -10.45 27.37 -0.36
N PRO A 550 -10.45 28.03 -1.53
CA PRO A 550 -9.43 27.80 -2.55
C PRO A 550 -8.02 28.24 -2.12
N PRO A 551 -6.97 27.44 -2.42
CA PRO A 551 -5.59 27.82 -2.16
C PRO A 551 -5.08 28.81 -3.22
N TRP A 552 -5.44 30.09 -3.06
CA TRP A 552 -5.16 31.16 -4.03
C TRP A 552 -3.69 31.29 -4.47
N PRO A 553 -2.68 31.19 -3.57
CA PRO A 553 -1.28 31.29 -4.00
C PRO A 553 -0.87 30.19 -4.98
N GLU A 554 -1.36 28.96 -4.78
CA GLU A 554 -1.07 27.83 -5.64
C GLU A 554 -1.87 27.88 -6.94
N LEU A 555 -3.14 28.30 -6.88
CA LEU A 555 -3.96 28.57 -8.07
C LEU A 555 -3.32 29.63 -8.97
N PHE A 556 -2.84 30.74 -8.39
CA PHE A 556 -2.12 31.78 -9.13
C PHE A 556 -0.91 31.20 -9.87
N ARG A 557 -0.08 30.43 -9.17
CA ARG A 557 1.11 29.78 -9.74
C ARG A 557 0.74 28.77 -10.83
N GLY A 558 -0.36 28.05 -10.68
CA GLY A 558 -0.89 27.12 -11.67
C GLY A 558 -1.34 27.84 -12.94
N TRP A 559 -2.19 28.86 -12.80
CA TRP A 559 -2.67 29.66 -13.93
C TRP A 559 -1.53 30.40 -14.63
N GLU A 560 -0.53 30.88 -13.89
CA GLU A 560 0.67 31.49 -14.46
C GLU A 560 1.37 30.52 -15.42
N THR A 561 1.50 29.24 -15.04
CA THR A 561 2.09 28.22 -15.91
C THR A 561 1.23 27.97 -17.15
N VAL A 562 -0.10 27.89 -17.02
CA VAL A 562 -1.02 27.69 -18.16
C VAL A 562 -1.02 28.88 -19.12
N PHE A 563 -1.06 30.11 -18.60
CA PHE A 563 -1.12 31.35 -19.37
C PHE A 563 0.25 31.83 -19.88
N SER A 564 1.33 31.11 -19.57
CA SER A 564 2.66 31.35 -20.14
C SER A 564 2.87 30.74 -21.51
N GLY A 565 2.03 29.77 -21.91
CA GLY A 565 1.99 29.26 -23.28
C GLY A 565 1.12 30.11 -24.23
N PRO A 566 1.15 29.83 -25.53
CA PRO A 566 0.18 30.39 -26.47
C PRO A 566 -1.25 29.99 -26.08
N PRO A 567 -2.25 30.85 -26.34
CA PRO A 567 -3.66 30.52 -26.10
C PRO A 567 -4.05 29.19 -26.76
N THR A 568 -4.65 28.29 -25.98
CA THR A 568 -5.16 27.01 -26.47
C THR A 568 -6.67 26.91 -26.28
N ASP A 569 -7.32 25.98 -26.96
CA ASP A 569 -8.75 25.71 -26.77
C ASP A 569 -9.09 25.21 -25.36
N ARG A 570 -8.08 24.75 -24.61
CA ARG A 570 -8.22 24.28 -23.22
C ARG A 570 -8.45 25.41 -22.22
N TRP A 571 -8.16 26.66 -22.57
CA TRP A 571 -8.42 27.81 -21.69
C TRP A 571 -9.93 28.05 -21.51
N ALA A 572 -10.73 27.80 -22.55
CA ALA A 572 -12.15 28.14 -22.53
C ALA A 572 -12.93 27.34 -21.46
N PRO A 573 -12.79 26.01 -21.33
CA PRO A 573 -13.40 25.25 -20.25
C PRO A 573 -12.94 25.71 -18.85
N LEU A 574 -11.63 25.92 -18.67
CA LEU A 574 -11.03 26.37 -17.40
C LEU A 574 -11.62 27.71 -16.93
N VAL A 575 -11.62 28.72 -17.80
CA VAL A 575 -12.10 30.07 -17.45
C VAL A 575 -13.61 30.04 -17.22
N THR A 576 -14.35 29.32 -18.07
CA THR A 576 -15.81 29.19 -17.98
C THR A 576 -16.26 28.54 -16.67
N SER A 577 -15.53 27.53 -16.16
CA SER A 577 -15.89 26.88 -14.90
C SER A 577 -15.86 27.89 -13.75
N TRP A 578 -14.81 28.71 -13.66
CA TRP A 578 -14.67 29.74 -12.64
C TRP A 578 -15.69 30.88 -12.77
N LEU A 579 -15.96 31.37 -13.99
CA LEU A 579 -17.01 32.37 -14.20
C LEU A 579 -18.38 31.85 -13.73
N THR A 580 -18.66 30.57 -14.00
CA THR A 580 -19.90 29.90 -13.55
C THR A 580 -19.93 29.75 -12.02
N SER A 581 -18.81 29.36 -11.41
CA SER A 581 -18.68 29.22 -9.96
C SER A 581 -18.86 30.56 -9.24
N VAL A 582 -18.28 31.65 -9.75
CA VAL A 582 -18.44 33.01 -9.20
C VAL A 582 -19.88 33.53 -9.36
N ALA A 583 -20.55 33.16 -10.45
CA ALA A 583 -21.96 33.50 -10.66
C ALA A 583 -22.90 32.79 -9.67
N GLN A 584 -22.52 31.60 -9.20
CA GLN A 584 -23.27 30.82 -8.22
C GLN A 584 -22.92 31.22 -6.77
N ASP A 585 -21.64 31.56 -6.52
CA ASP A 585 -21.10 31.87 -5.22
C ASP A 585 -20.17 33.09 -5.28
N GLY A 586 -20.67 34.22 -4.77
CA GLY A 586 -19.93 35.49 -4.76
C GLY A 586 -18.70 35.50 -3.86
N THR A 587 -18.53 34.52 -2.96
CA THR A 587 -17.31 34.42 -2.12
C THR A 587 -16.06 34.08 -2.95
N ARG A 588 -16.26 33.52 -4.16
CA ARG A 588 -15.20 33.12 -5.08
C ARG A 588 -14.74 34.24 -6.02
N ASP A 589 -15.26 35.46 -5.89
CA ASP A 589 -14.97 36.60 -6.79
C ASP A 589 -13.46 36.92 -6.91
N MET A 590 -12.68 36.58 -5.88
CA MET A 590 -11.21 36.70 -5.90
C MET A 590 -10.56 35.95 -7.08
N ALA A 591 -11.17 34.87 -7.58
CA ALA A 591 -10.70 34.13 -8.75
C ALA A 591 -10.52 35.02 -9.98
N LEU A 592 -11.42 35.99 -10.19
CA LEU A 592 -11.40 36.89 -11.34
C LEU A 592 -10.10 37.70 -11.39
N GLY A 593 -9.75 38.35 -10.27
CA GLY A 593 -8.53 39.15 -10.16
C GLY A 593 -7.26 38.30 -10.21
N VAL A 594 -7.25 37.15 -9.53
CA VAL A 594 -6.09 36.25 -9.49
C VAL A 594 -5.79 35.67 -10.88
N MET A 595 -6.83 35.29 -11.64
CA MET A 595 -6.68 34.76 -13.00
C MET A 595 -6.15 35.80 -13.99
N VAL A 596 -6.64 37.04 -13.91
CA VAL A 596 -6.11 38.15 -14.72
C VAL A 596 -4.66 38.45 -14.34
N GLY A 597 -4.34 38.50 -13.05
CA GLY A 597 -2.98 38.73 -12.55
C GLY A 597 -1.99 37.68 -13.04
N ALA A 598 -2.39 36.41 -13.09
CA ALA A 598 -1.56 35.30 -13.55
C ALA A 598 -1.14 35.41 -15.03
N THR A 599 -1.77 36.27 -15.83
CA THR A 599 -1.35 36.56 -17.21
C THR A 599 -0.09 37.42 -17.30
N HIS A 600 0.32 38.05 -16.19
CA HIS A 600 1.40 39.06 -16.13
C HIS A 600 1.26 40.17 -17.18
N GLY A 601 0.03 40.55 -17.52
CA GLY A 601 -0.24 41.64 -18.45
C GLY A 601 0.05 41.32 -19.93
N ARG A 602 0.20 40.04 -20.30
CA ARG A 602 0.43 39.63 -21.70
C ARG A 602 -0.82 39.89 -22.54
N ALA A 603 -0.70 40.77 -23.53
CA ALA A 603 -1.83 41.20 -24.36
C ALA A 603 -2.59 40.05 -25.03
N THR A 604 -1.89 39.06 -25.57
CA THR A 604 -2.53 37.89 -26.23
C THR A 604 -3.34 37.04 -25.26
N ALA A 605 -2.87 36.90 -24.02
CA ALA A 605 -3.58 36.15 -22.98
C ALA A 605 -4.83 36.92 -22.51
N LEU A 606 -4.70 38.22 -22.24
CA LEU A 606 -5.81 39.09 -21.85
C LEU A 606 -6.91 39.14 -22.93
N HIS A 607 -6.55 39.27 -24.21
CA HIS A 607 -7.53 39.24 -25.31
C HIS A 607 -8.27 37.90 -25.38
N ARG A 608 -7.59 36.77 -25.14
CA ARG A 608 -8.24 35.47 -25.10
C ARG A 608 -9.22 35.35 -23.93
N LEU A 609 -8.82 35.79 -22.73
CA LEU A 609 -9.70 35.79 -21.55
C LEU A 609 -10.96 36.64 -21.79
N TYR A 610 -10.79 37.81 -22.40
CA TYR A 610 -11.90 38.68 -22.81
C TYR A 610 -12.86 37.95 -23.77
N ALA A 611 -12.33 37.34 -24.83
CA ALA A 611 -13.14 36.61 -25.81
C ALA A 611 -13.94 35.46 -25.16
N ILE A 612 -13.31 34.67 -24.28
CA ILE A 612 -13.99 33.58 -23.56
C ILE A 612 -15.13 34.12 -22.68
N ALA A 613 -14.91 35.24 -21.98
CA ALA A 613 -15.93 35.86 -21.15
C ALA A 613 -17.13 36.39 -21.96
N CYS A 614 -16.88 36.96 -23.15
CA CYS A 614 -17.93 37.37 -24.08
C CYS A 614 -18.77 36.17 -24.55
N ASP A 615 -18.12 35.10 -24.99
CA ASP A 615 -18.81 33.88 -25.46
C ASP A 615 -19.65 33.26 -24.34
N TRP A 616 -19.10 33.19 -23.12
CA TRP A 616 -19.79 32.65 -21.95
C TRP A 616 -21.02 33.47 -21.53
N ALA A 617 -20.90 34.80 -21.53
CA ALA A 617 -22.02 35.70 -21.22
C ALA A 617 -23.10 35.66 -22.31
N ALA A 618 -22.71 35.50 -23.58
CA ALA A 618 -23.65 35.39 -24.70
C ALA A 618 -24.42 34.06 -24.75
N ALA A 619 -23.83 32.98 -24.23
CA ALA A 619 -24.41 31.63 -24.29
C ALA A 619 -25.75 31.49 -23.55
N ARG A 620 -25.99 32.27 -22.49
CA ARG A 620 -27.29 32.35 -21.79
C ARG A 620 -27.49 33.78 -21.28
N ARG A 621 -28.57 34.44 -21.73
CA ARG A 621 -28.94 35.79 -21.27
C ARG A 621 -29.51 35.72 -19.85
N ASP A 622 -28.62 35.77 -18.87
CA ASP A 622 -28.93 35.70 -17.44
C ASP A 622 -28.25 36.86 -16.69
N PRO A 623 -28.97 37.70 -15.92
CA PRO A 623 -28.41 38.88 -15.25
C PRO A 623 -27.17 38.64 -14.37
N PRO A 624 -27.06 37.54 -13.58
CA PRO A 624 -25.87 37.23 -12.80
C PRO A 624 -24.62 37.01 -13.67
N ARG A 625 -24.77 36.40 -14.86
CA ARG A 625 -23.64 36.17 -15.77
C ARG A 625 -23.11 37.47 -16.35
N ALA A 626 -23.99 38.38 -16.76
CA ALA A 626 -23.60 39.70 -17.24
C ALA A 626 -22.82 40.47 -16.18
N ALA A 627 -23.28 40.45 -14.93
CA ALA A 627 -22.60 41.13 -13.82
C ALA A 627 -21.20 40.56 -13.51
N VAL A 628 -21.00 39.24 -13.63
CA VAL A 628 -19.69 38.59 -13.48
C VAL A 628 -18.77 38.94 -14.64
N ALA A 629 -19.28 38.92 -15.88
CA ALA A 629 -18.50 39.31 -17.06
C ALA A 629 -18.04 40.77 -16.97
N ASP A 630 -18.90 41.70 -16.57
CA ASP A 630 -18.56 43.10 -16.34
C ASP A 630 -17.47 43.27 -15.27
N ARG A 631 -17.51 42.49 -14.19
CA ARG A 631 -16.46 42.48 -13.17
C ARG A 631 -15.14 41.97 -13.73
N PHE A 632 -15.18 40.87 -14.48
CA PHE A 632 -13.99 40.28 -15.07
C PHE A 632 -13.34 41.21 -16.10
N TRP A 633 -14.12 41.90 -16.93
CA TRP A 633 -13.62 42.93 -17.84
C TRP A 633 -12.95 44.09 -17.12
N ARG A 634 -13.53 44.57 -16.01
CA ARG A 634 -12.88 45.60 -15.18
C ARG A 634 -11.51 45.16 -14.66
N HIS A 635 -11.37 43.90 -14.25
CA HIS A 635 -10.06 43.38 -13.87
C HIS A 635 -9.07 43.35 -15.05
N ILE A 636 -9.52 42.96 -16.25
CA ILE A 636 -8.71 42.94 -17.47
C ILE A 636 -8.24 44.36 -17.85
N ASP A 637 -9.15 45.34 -17.84
CA ASP A 637 -8.84 46.73 -18.19
C ASP A 637 -7.89 47.40 -17.20
N GLN A 638 -7.93 46.98 -15.93
CA GLN A 638 -7.04 47.48 -14.87
C GLN A 638 -5.67 46.79 -14.87
N ALA A 639 -5.48 45.71 -15.63
CA ALA A 639 -4.22 44.99 -15.66
C ALA A 639 -3.15 45.79 -16.44
N PRO A 640 -1.95 46.03 -15.86
CA PRO A 640 -0.89 46.73 -16.57
C PRO A 640 -0.40 45.86 -17.74
N VAL A 641 -0.63 46.31 -18.98
CA VAL A 641 -0.15 45.60 -20.17
C VAL A 641 1.37 45.67 -20.20
N ALA A 642 2.03 44.50 -20.16
CA ALA A 642 3.47 44.42 -20.28
C ALA A 642 3.87 44.94 -21.67
N ARG A 643 4.50 46.13 -21.70
CA ARG A 643 5.10 46.65 -22.94
C ARG A 643 6.21 45.69 -23.33
N THR A 644 6.02 44.96 -24.42
CA THR A 644 7.08 44.20 -25.06
C THR A 644 8.17 45.20 -25.47
N GLU A 645 9.22 45.32 -24.66
CA GLU A 645 10.44 46.01 -25.09
C GLU A 645 10.98 45.25 -26.30
N ARG A 646 10.71 45.78 -27.49
CA ARG A 646 11.52 45.52 -28.67
C ARG A 646 12.94 45.94 -28.30
N SER A 647 13.75 44.98 -27.88
CA SER A 647 15.21 45.11 -27.85
C SER A 647 15.70 45.19 -29.30
N GLU A 648 15.54 46.37 -29.89
CA GLU A 648 16.61 47.29 -30.32
C GLU A 648 17.80 46.74 -31.15
N PRO A 649 18.67 47.60 -31.71
CA PRO A 649 18.66 47.98 -33.11
C PRO A 649 19.91 47.51 -33.86
N THR A 650 19.84 47.55 -35.19
CA THR A 650 20.94 47.37 -36.13
C THR A 650 22.10 48.34 -35.80
N ARG A 651 23.10 47.88 -35.04
CA ARG A 651 24.40 48.54 -34.94
C ARG A 651 25.40 47.88 -35.89
N ARG A 652 25.75 48.65 -36.92
CA ARG A 652 26.96 48.54 -37.72
C ARG A 652 28.17 48.18 -36.86
N THR A 653 28.91 47.17 -37.28
CA THR A 653 30.37 47.10 -37.09
C THR A 653 30.97 46.79 -38.45
N GLY A 654 31.85 47.69 -38.92
CA GLY A 654 32.65 47.50 -40.12
C GLY A 654 33.92 46.69 -39.82
N GLY A 655 34.43 46.09 -40.88
CA GLY A 655 35.71 45.39 -41.00
C GLY A 655 35.70 44.74 -42.39
N ALA A 656 36.04 45.45 -43.47
CA ALA A 656 37.40 45.71 -43.93
C ALA A 656 38.15 44.41 -44.31
N GLU A 657 38.12 44.05 -45.60
CA GLU A 657 39.23 43.44 -46.37
C GLU A 657 38.86 43.37 -47.88
N PRO A 658 39.82 43.25 -48.82
CA PRO A 658 40.23 44.35 -49.72
C PRO A 658 39.87 44.14 -51.20
N PRO A 659 40.12 45.14 -52.08
CA PRO A 659 39.85 45.04 -53.51
C PRO A 659 41.11 44.67 -54.33
N THR A 660 40.97 43.72 -55.25
CA THR A 660 41.87 43.46 -56.39
C THR A 660 40.98 43.17 -57.60
N THR A 661 40.75 44.15 -58.49
CA THR A 661 41.48 44.44 -59.75
C THR A 661 41.29 43.40 -60.85
N GLU A 662 40.48 43.77 -61.84
CA GLU A 662 40.63 43.68 -63.32
C GLU A 662 39.23 44.02 -63.91
N GLU A 663 39.02 44.88 -64.92
CA GLU A 663 39.81 45.19 -66.12
C GLU A 663 39.33 46.51 -66.78
N GLU A 664 40.27 47.16 -67.50
CA GLU A 664 40.12 47.95 -68.74
C GLU A 664 39.34 49.29 -68.78
N ARG A 665 40.05 50.42 -68.66
CA ARG A 665 40.53 51.28 -69.79
C ARG A 665 41.11 52.61 -69.33
#